data_AF-A0A9D6DJ81-F1
#
_entry.id   AF-A0A9D6DJ81-F1
#
_cell.length_a   1.000
_cell.length_b   1.000
_cell.length_c   1.000
_cell.angle_alpha   90.00
_cell.angle_beta   90.00
_cell.angle_gamma   90.00
#
_symmetry.space_group_name_H-M   'P 1'
#
loop_
_entity.id
_entity.type
_entity.pdbx_description
1 polymer ?
#
loop_
_entity_poly.entity_id
_entity_poly.type
_entity_poly.pdbx_seq_one_letter_code
_entity_poly.pdbx_strand_id
1 'polypeptide(L)'
;VLQAAIAGVPGDGPRDRVRQIVKHLANESRRLLRESPFTTFGGVASAAYGAVAEKLGLTAERRAALDAEWAPVHAALAEFPLARTAPFFTVPESRAPGSGGLLSITINPETCKGCNICVEVCPDDALRTVKQDAAVVERLRRNWRLWQHLPETDDRYVNIASLEEGIGTLPSLLLKQTNYTSMLGGDGACMGCGEKTILHLVFGALNALMQPRVRAHVEHLDGLIAALDAKARTLLASDADLARVAGTAEAVAVPLDQTKRREVERLAKVIADLKDLRWRYTEGPSGHGRASCGIANATGCSSVWGSTYPYNPYPFPWVNHLFQDAPSIAIGIFEGHMRKMADGVRVVRRAELERAGEYDAAVHEPELAKLDWRGFSDAEFALCPPIFAVGGDGAMLDIGFQNLSRLLVSGKPIRVVMLDTQVYSNTGGQACTSGFLGQVSDMAEFGPGQRGKEETRKELALLAVAHRNVFVVQSSQASPSHLLAGVLRGLQSRHPTVFSLHCPCPPEHGLADEAAPNAAKLSLESRAFPLLVYDPAAGPSMADRLSLDGNPSIDEPQPAYTLTYVDDGGAEQTMELPVTVADWAATESRFRKHFTRITGDAGDEELVPLHEYLPLAPDDRAGKRPFIYTLESGRRLGRLAVDAEVVRLAEDRRAVWNLLREMAGLKAPEALAAEAELEQKLAALRAEYEAKLADLKARYPWAIARRLAEGLLKAGDGSEALAGLLEKAGTLPGAPSPGGNGGAVLARPAAPAPAVAAASVATAPAPAVAAAPAARDEALAMEPYIDGALCTACNECTNLNKRLFAYNAKKQAYIKDPRAGTFKELVQAAEKCPVKIIHPGTPLNPKEKDLAKWIQRATPFN
;
A
#
# COMPACT_ATOMS: atom_id res chain seq x y z
N VAL A 1 -6.02 -20.45 -24.68
CA VAL A 1 -7.31 -21.14 -24.45
C VAL A 1 -7.46 -22.40 -25.30
N LEU A 2 -7.69 -22.34 -26.62
CA LEU A 2 -7.93 -23.54 -27.44
C LEU A 2 -6.81 -24.60 -27.33
N GLN A 3 -5.53 -24.18 -27.42
CA GLN A 3 -4.39 -25.07 -27.23
C GLN A 3 -4.34 -25.69 -25.83
N ALA A 4 -4.64 -24.91 -24.79
CA ALA A 4 -4.70 -25.39 -23.41
C ALA A 4 -5.82 -26.41 -23.21
N ALA A 5 -6.99 -26.20 -23.82
CA ALA A 5 -8.08 -27.17 -23.80
C ALA A 5 -7.68 -28.47 -24.51
N ILE A 6 -7.00 -28.40 -25.67
CA ILE A 6 -6.49 -29.58 -26.37
C ILE A 6 -5.47 -30.34 -25.52
N ALA A 7 -4.63 -29.65 -24.75
CA ALA A 7 -3.66 -30.28 -23.86
C ALA A 7 -4.31 -30.87 -22.60
N GLY A 8 -5.27 -30.15 -22.00
CA GLY A 8 -5.88 -30.48 -20.71
C GLY A 8 -6.97 -31.57 -20.73
N VAL A 9 -7.44 -31.99 -21.90
CA VAL A 9 -8.38 -33.12 -22.02
C VAL A 9 -7.66 -34.43 -21.67
N PRO A 10 -8.22 -35.30 -20.80
CA PRO A 10 -7.63 -36.59 -20.46
C PRO A 10 -7.76 -37.63 -21.60
N GLY A 11 -6.80 -38.56 -21.71
CA GLY A 11 -6.81 -39.72 -22.62
C GLY A 11 -5.82 -39.66 -23.80
N ASP A 12 -5.38 -40.83 -24.28
CA ASP A 12 -4.33 -41.02 -25.31
C ASP A 12 -4.83 -40.90 -26.77
N GLY A 13 -6.10 -40.52 -26.96
CA GLY A 13 -6.68 -40.37 -28.30
C GLY A 13 -5.96 -39.30 -29.14
N PRO A 14 -5.74 -39.53 -30.45
CA PRO A 14 -5.09 -38.55 -31.32
C PRO A 14 -5.92 -37.27 -31.37
N ARG A 15 -5.26 -36.11 -31.31
CA ARG A 15 -5.88 -34.76 -31.43
C ARG A 15 -5.29 -33.96 -32.58
N ASP A 16 -4.62 -34.65 -33.50
CA ASP A 16 -3.81 -34.03 -34.53
C ASP A 16 -4.69 -33.29 -35.55
N ARG A 17 -5.91 -33.77 -35.81
CA ARG A 17 -6.83 -33.09 -36.74
C ARG A 17 -7.34 -31.79 -36.14
N VAL A 18 -7.69 -31.79 -34.85
CA VAL A 18 -8.08 -30.53 -34.16
C VAL A 18 -6.88 -29.57 -34.07
N ARG A 19 -5.67 -30.06 -33.78
CA ARG A 19 -4.45 -29.24 -33.78
C ARG A 19 -4.18 -28.56 -35.12
N GLN A 20 -4.42 -29.25 -36.24
CA GLN A 20 -4.25 -28.69 -37.58
C GLN A 20 -5.18 -27.51 -37.86
N ILE A 21 -6.37 -27.47 -37.25
CA ILE A 21 -7.37 -26.42 -37.51
C ILE A 21 -7.42 -25.32 -36.43
N VAL A 22 -6.63 -25.43 -35.35
CA VAL A 22 -6.62 -24.49 -34.21
C VAL A 22 -6.47 -23.04 -34.64
N LYS A 23 -5.60 -22.75 -35.60
CA LYS A 23 -5.37 -21.38 -36.08
C LYS A 23 -6.63 -20.80 -36.74
N HIS A 24 -7.33 -21.61 -37.52
CA HIS A 24 -8.59 -21.23 -38.16
C HIS A 24 -9.70 -21.03 -37.11
N LEU A 25 -9.81 -21.94 -36.14
CA LEU A 25 -10.74 -21.81 -35.02
C LEU A 25 -10.49 -20.53 -34.21
N ALA A 26 -9.22 -20.20 -33.94
CA ALA A 26 -8.86 -19.00 -33.20
C ALA A 26 -9.26 -17.71 -33.93
N ASN A 27 -9.02 -17.66 -35.25
CA ASN A 27 -9.39 -16.51 -36.07
C ASN A 27 -10.91 -16.31 -36.15
N GLU A 28 -11.65 -17.38 -36.38
CA GLU A 28 -13.11 -17.35 -36.43
C GLU A 28 -13.71 -17.01 -35.05
N SER A 29 -13.16 -17.57 -33.97
CA SER A 29 -13.56 -17.22 -32.60
C SER A 29 -13.36 -15.73 -32.30
N ARG A 30 -12.23 -15.14 -32.72
CA ARG A 30 -11.97 -13.69 -32.56
C ARG A 30 -12.98 -12.83 -33.32
N ARG A 31 -13.37 -13.23 -34.53
CA ARG A 31 -14.42 -12.54 -35.30
C ARG A 31 -15.74 -12.55 -34.54
N LEU A 32 -16.17 -13.72 -34.08
CA LEU A 32 -17.41 -13.89 -33.33
C LEU A 32 -17.41 -13.12 -32.00
N LEU A 33 -16.28 -13.04 -31.30
CA LEU A 33 -16.13 -12.26 -30.07
C LEU A 33 -16.36 -10.75 -30.27
N ARG A 34 -16.12 -10.23 -31.48
CA ARG A 34 -16.38 -8.83 -31.82
C ARG A 34 -17.83 -8.58 -32.24
N GLU A 35 -18.36 -9.45 -33.07
CA GLU A 35 -19.61 -9.19 -33.79
C GLU A 35 -20.86 -9.67 -33.03
N SER A 36 -20.68 -10.59 -32.06
CA SER A 36 -21.79 -11.19 -31.33
C SER A 36 -21.83 -10.80 -29.85
N PRO A 37 -23.03 -10.77 -29.23
CA PRO A 37 -23.15 -10.75 -27.77
C PRO A 37 -22.41 -11.95 -27.17
N PHE A 38 -21.52 -11.69 -26.21
CA PHE A 38 -20.77 -12.76 -25.54
C PHE A 38 -21.58 -13.29 -24.36
N THR A 39 -22.01 -14.55 -24.45
CA THR A 39 -22.65 -15.28 -23.33
C THR A 39 -21.67 -16.27 -22.71
N THR A 40 -21.16 -17.22 -23.50
CA THR A 40 -20.13 -18.18 -23.07
C THR A 40 -19.10 -18.41 -24.18
N PHE A 41 -17.87 -18.75 -23.80
CA PHE A 41 -16.85 -19.13 -24.79
C PHE A 41 -17.19 -20.47 -25.47
N GLY A 42 -17.89 -21.39 -24.81
CA GLY A 42 -18.37 -22.63 -25.41
C GLY A 42 -19.29 -22.40 -26.62
N GLY A 43 -20.17 -21.41 -26.56
CA GLY A 43 -21.03 -21.02 -27.68
C GLY A 43 -20.23 -20.45 -28.85
N VAL A 44 -19.27 -19.55 -28.55
CA VAL A 44 -18.33 -18.98 -29.54
C VAL A 44 -17.52 -20.09 -30.21
N ALA A 45 -16.93 -21.00 -29.43
CA ALA A 45 -16.12 -22.10 -29.92
C ALA A 45 -16.93 -23.06 -30.80
N SER A 46 -18.19 -23.35 -30.43
CA SER A 46 -19.09 -24.19 -31.23
C SER A 46 -19.40 -23.56 -32.59
N ALA A 47 -19.79 -22.29 -32.60
CA ALA A 47 -20.08 -21.56 -33.83
C ALA A 47 -18.84 -21.41 -34.73
N ALA A 48 -17.67 -21.13 -34.12
CA ALA A 48 -16.40 -21.08 -34.84
C ALA A 48 -16.05 -22.44 -35.47
N TYR A 49 -16.26 -23.54 -34.73
CA TYR A 49 -16.03 -24.87 -35.23
C TYR A 49 -16.95 -25.23 -36.40
N GLY A 50 -18.25 -24.94 -36.30
CA GLY A 50 -19.20 -25.14 -37.39
C GLY A 50 -18.77 -24.45 -38.68
N ALA A 51 -18.45 -23.15 -38.59
CA ALA A 51 -18.01 -22.35 -39.73
C ALA A 51 -16.68 -22.83 -40.34
N VAL A 52 -15.71 -23.25 -39.52
CA VAL A 52 -14.44 -23.79 -40.01
C VAL A 52 -14.63 -25.15 -40.66
N ALA A 53 -15.39 -26.06 -40.03
CA ALA A 53 -15.61 -27.40 -40.53
C ALA A 53 -16.39 -27.43 -41.85
N GLU A 54 -17.33 -26.51 -42.07
CA GLU A 54 -18.01 -26.31 -43.36
C GLU A 54 -17.05 -25.82 -44.44
N LYS A 55 -16.22 -24.81 -44.15
CA LYS A 55 -15.23 -24.26 -45.10
C LYS A 55 -14.17 -25.27 -45.52
N LEU A 56 -13.88 -26.28 -44.70
CA LEU A 56 -12.90 -27.31 -45.01
C LEU A 56 -13.38 -28.34 -46.04
N GLY A 57 -14.68 -28.42 -46.36
CA GLY A 57 -15.22 -29.31 -47.40
C GLY A 57 -14.86 -30.79 -47.20
N LEU A 58 -14.82 -31.26 -45.94
CA LEU A 58 -14.37 -32.61 -45.60
C LEU A 58 -15.37 -33.69 -46.05
N THR A 59 -14.88 -34.88 -46.38
CA THR A 59 -15.73 -36.08 -46.56
C THR A 59 -16.43 -36.44 -45.24
N ALA A 60 -17.56 -37.15 -45.31
CA ALA A 60 -18.32 -37.55 -44.13
C ALA A 60 -17.47 -38.28 -43.08
N GLU A 61 -16.58 -39.18 -43.52
CA GLU A 61 -15.67 -39.93 -42.66
C GLU A 61 -14.65 -39.02 -41.95
N ARG A 62 -14.04 -38.08 -42.69
CA ARG A 62 -13.07 -37.13 -42.12
C ARG A 62 -13.74 -36.13 -41.18
N ARG A 63 -14.98 -35.73 -41.49
CA ARG A 63 -15.79 -34.87 -40.64
C ARG A 63 -16.12 -35.58 -39.32
N ALA A 64 -16.60 -36.83 -39.37
CA ALA A 64 -16.89 -37.62 -38.19
C ALA A 64 -15.65 -37.83 -37.30
N ALA A 65 -14.47 -38.07 -37.89
CA ALA A 65 -13.22 -38.19 -37.14
C ALA A 65 -12.81 -36.86 -36.46
N LEU A 66 -12.97 -35.72 -37.15
CA LEU A 66 -12.71 -34.41 -36.57
C LEU A 66 -13.71 -34.07 -35.46
N ASP A 67 -15.00 -34.36 -35.65
CA ASP A 67 -16.05 -34.15 -34.65
C ASP A 67 -15.78 -34.97 -33.38
N ALA A 68 -15.30 -36.22 -33.52
CA ALA A 68 -14.92 -37.08 -32.40
C ALA A 68 -13.72 -36.52 -31.61
N GLU A 69 -12.72 -35.93 -32.29
CA GLU A 69 -11.59 -35.26 -31.62
C GLU A 69 -12.02 -33.92 -30.98
N TRP A 70 -12.96 -33.20 -31.58
CA TRP A 70 -13.42 -31.89 -31.10
C TRP A 70 -14.34 -31.98 -29.89
N ALA A 71 -15.23 -32.98 -29.83
CA ALA A 71 -16.23 -33.13 -28.78
C ALA A 71 -15.67 -33.00 -27.35
N PRO A 72 -14.59 -33.71 -26.94
CA PRO A 72 -14.06 -33.56 -25.58
C PRO A 72 -13.37 -32.21 -25.34
N VAL A 73 -12.81 -31.57 -26.39
CA VAL A 73 -12.23 -30.22 -26.31
C VAL A 73 -13.33 -29.18 -26.11
N HIS A 74 -14.43 -29.29 -26.86
CA HIS A 74 -15.59 -28.43 -26.72
C HIS A 74 -16.23 -28.55 -25.34
N ALA A 75 -16.39 -29.78 -24.83
CA ALA A 75 -16.93 -30.02 -23.49
C ALA A 75 -16.11 -29.29 -22.41
N ALA A 76 -14.78 -29.34 -22.48
CA ALA A 76 -13.92 -28.61 -21.55
C ALA A 76 -14.07 -27.08 -21.70
N LEU A 77 -14.16 -26.57 -22.92
CA LEU A 77 -14.35 -25.12 -23.19
C LEU A 77 -15.73 -24.60 -22.78
N ALA A 78 -16.75 -25.44 -22.84
CA ALA A 78 -18.13 -25.07 -22.49
C ALA A 78 -18.30 -24.83 -20.99
N GLU A 79 -17.56 -25.56 -20.15
CA GLU A 79 -17.60 -25.44 -18.68
C GLU A 79 -16.57 -24.45 -18.11
N PHE A 80 -15.57 -24.06 -18.91
CA PHE A 80 -14.47 -23.22 -18.45
C PHE A 80 -14.88 -21.74 -18.31
N PRO A 81 -14.69 -21.10 -17.13
CA PRO A 81 -15.17 -19.75 -16.89
C PRO A 81 -14.28 -18.73 -17.60
N LEU A 82 -14.78 -18.20 -18.72
CA LEU A 82 -14.16 -17.11 -19.47
C LEU A 82 -15.14 -15.93 -19.58
N ALA A 83 -14.66 -14.75 -19.24
CA ALA A 83 -15.40 -13.51 -19.29
C ALA A 83 -14.76 -12.52 -20.27
N ARG A 84 -15.61 -11.82 -21.02
CA ARG A 84 -15.24 -10.64 -21.80
C ARG A 84 -15.45 -9.40 -20.93
N THR A 85 -14.38 -8.74 -20.55
CA THR A 85 -14.42 -7.58 -19.63
C THR A 85 -13.93 -6.31 -20.30
N ALA A 86 -14.32 -5.15 -19.76
CA ALA A 86 -13.86 -3.87 -20.29
C ALA A 86 -12.33 -3.69 -20.23
N PRO A 87 -11.64 -3.98 -19.10
CA PRO A 87 -10.19 -3.75 -18.98
C PRO A 87 -9.34 -4.67 -19.86
N PHE A 88 -9.77 -5.93 -20.03
CA PHE A 88 -8.95 -6.94 -20.71
C PHE A 88 -9.36 -7.14 -22.17
N PHE A 89 -10.62 -6.92 -22.54
CA PHE A 89 -11.10 -7.11 -23.90
C PHE A 89 -11.50 -5.80 -24.58
N THR A 90 -12.53 -5.11 -24.08
CA THR A 90 -13.16 -3.99 -24.81
C THR A 90 -12.20 -2.84 -25.07
N VAL A 91 -11.44 -2.41 -24.07
CA VAL A 91 -10.50 -1.28 -24.20
C VAL A 91 -9.26 -1.65 -25.03
N PRO A 92 -8.60 -2.81 -24.83
CA PRO A 92 -7.51 -3.21 -25.73
C PRO A 92 -7.99 -3.37 -27.19
N GLU A 93 -9.08 -4.10 -27.42
CA GLU A 93 -9.59 -4.38 -28.77
C GLU A 93 -9.98 -3.10 -29.53
N SER A 94 -10.49 -2.07 -28.85
CA SER A 94 -10.81 -0.78 -29.47
C SER A 94 -9.56 0.02 -29.87
N ARG A 95 -8.44 -0.14 -29.13
CA ARG A 95 -7.15 0.50 -29.44
C ARG A 95 -6.40 -0.23 -30.55
N ALA A 96 -6.40 -1.56 -30.51
CA ALA A 96 -5.73 -2.40 -31.49
C ALA A 96 -6.53 -3.70 -31.72
N PRO A 97 -7.10 -3.92 -32.92
CA PRO A 97 -7.83 -5.14 -33.23
C PRO A 97 -6.99 -6.41 -32.99
N GLY A 98 -7.56 -7.40 -32.32
CA GLY A 98 -6.90 -8.65 -31.94
C GLY A 98 -6.06 -8.58 -30.66
N SER A 99 -6.06 -7.43 -29.96
CA SER A 99 -5.34 -7.28 -28.69
C SER A 99 -6.20 -7.57 -27.45
N GLY A 100 -7.51 -7.84 -27.61
CA GLY A 100 -8.40 -8.21 -26.52
C GLY A 100 -8.10 -9.59 -25.91
N GLY A 101 -8.06 -9.65 -24.58
CA GLY A 101 -7.91 -10.85 -23.76
C GLY A 101 -9.21 -11.22 -23.04
N LEU A 102 -9.39 -12.51 -22.77
CA LEU A 102 -10.49 -13.01 -21.93
C LEU A 102 -9.98 -13.24 -20.51
N LEU A 103 -10.79 -12.87 -19.52
CA LEU A 103 -10.49 -13.08 -18.10
C LEU A 103 -11.03 -14.44 -17.65
N SER A 104 -10.25 -15.18 -16.88
CA SER A 104 -10.73 -16.36 -16.16
C SER A 104 -10.44 -16.21 -14.68
N ILE A 105 -11.46 -16.40 -13.84
CA ILE A 105 -11.30 -16.62 -12.40
C ILE A 105 -11.65 -18.09 -12.17
N THR A 106 -10.63 -18.89 -11.87
CA THR A 106 -10.78 -20.35 -11.70
C THR A 106 -10.50 -20.73 -10.25
N ILE A 107 -11.43 -21.48 -9.64
CA ILE A 107 -11.30 -21.98 -8.28
C ILE A 107 -10.54 -23.30 -8.28
N ASN A 108 -9.49 -23.39 -7.47
CA ASN A 108 -8.85 -24.66 -7.15
C ASN A 108 -9.69 -25.42 -6.11
N PRO A 109 -10.38 -26.51 -6.48
CA PRO A 109 -11.24 -27.24 -5.55
C PRO A 109 -10.46 -28.01 -4.48
N GLU A 110 -9.16 -28.22 -4.66
CA GLU A 110 -8.32 -29.00 -3.73
C GLU A 110 -7.81 -28.14 -2.56
N THR A 111 -7.84 -26.82 -2.71
CA THR A 111 -7.30 -25.87 -1.71
C THR A 111 -8.34 -24.89 -1.19
N CYS A 112 -9.50 -24.78 -1.85
CA CYS A 112 -10.61 -23.94 -1.39
C CYS A 112 -11.17 -24.47 -0.06
N LYS A 113 -11.17 -23.61 0.97
CA LYS A 113 -11.69 -23.94 2.30
C LYS A 113 -13.15 -23.54 2.52
N GLY A 114 -13.78 -22.86 1.55
CA GLY A 114 -15.17 -22.41 1.68
C GLY A 114 -15.38 -21.18 2.57
N CYS A 115 -14.33 -20.40 2.87
CA CYS A 115 -14.41 -19.21 3.73
C CYS A 115 -15.21 -18.02 3.17
N ASN A 116 -15.69 -18.09 1.93
CA ASN A 116 -16.46 -17.04 1.25
C ASN A 116 -15.83 -15.64 1.13
N ILE A 117 -14.59 -15.40 1.56
CA ILE A 117 -13.89 -14.11 1.35
C ILE A 117 -13.97 -13.66 -0.12
N CYS A 118 -13.72 -14.56 -1.07
CA CYS A 118 -13.74 -14.23 -2.49
C CYS A 118 -15.13 -13.78 -2.99
N VAL A 119 -16.20 -14.24 -2.34
CA VAL A 119 -17.58 -13.82 -2.62
C VAL A 119 -17.86 -12.47 -1.97
N GLU A 120 -17.47 -12.30 -0.70
CA GLU A 120 -17.69 -11.06 0.06
C GLU A 120 -17.00 -9.85 -0.60
N VAL A 121 -15.80 -10.03 -1.15
CA VAL A 121 -15.07 -8.95 -1.85
C VAL A 121 -15.53 -8.73 -3.29
N CYS A 122 -16.51 -9.49 -3.79
CA CYS A 122 -16.99 -9.42 -5.17
C CYS A 122 -18.30 -8.61 -5.27
N PRO A 123 -18.24 -7.29 -5.55
CA PRO A 123 -19.45 -6.45 -5.60
C PRO A 123 -20.35 -6.72 -6.82
N ASP A 124 -19.83 -7.46 -7.81
CA ASP A 124 -20.50 -7.73 -9.08
C ASP A 124 -21.30 -9.03 -9.07
N ASP A 125 -21.31 -9.75 -7.93
CA ASP A 125 -21.98 -11.06 -7.79
C ASP A 125 -21.51 -12.08 -8.85
N ALA A 126 -20.25 -11.91 -9.30
CA ALA A 126 -19.60 -12.78 -10.27
C ALA A 126 -19.11 -14.09 -9.65
N LEU A 127 -19.03 -14.14 -8.31
CA LEU A 127 -18.69 -15.32 -7.53
C LEU A 127 -19.85 -15.59 -6.55
N ARG A 128 -20.32 -16.83 -6.52
CA ARG A 128 -21.40 -17.28 -5.64
C ARG A 128 -21.04 -18.60 -4.98
N THR A 129 -21.41 -18.73 -3.72
CA THR A 129 -21.25 -19.98 -2.97
C THR A 129 -22.28 -21.00 -3.45
N VAL A 130 -21.80 -22.20 -3.76
CA VAL A 130 -22.65 -23.35 -4.13
C VAL A 130 -22.29 -24.55 -3.27
N LYS A 131 -23.25 -25.45 -3.06
CA LYS A 131 -22.97 -26.72 -2.39
C LYS A 131 -21.98 -27.54 -3.23
N GLN A 132 -20.91 -28.01 -2.60
CA GLN A 132 -19.97 -28.92 -3.25
C GLN A 132 -20.54 -30.33 -3.26
N ASP A 133 -21.09 -30.75 -4.40
CA ASP A 133 -21.37 -32.15 -4.70
C ASP A 133 -20.30 -32.73 -5.63
N ALA A 134 -20.36 -34.05 -5.86
CA ALA A 134 -19.37 -34.74 -6.68
C ALA A 134 -19.29 -34.19 -8.13
N ALA A 135 -20.42 -33.75 -8.69
CA ALA A 135 -20.47 -33.22 -10.05
C ALA A 135 -19.83 -31.82 -10.13
N VAL A 136 -20.10 -30.96 -9.15
CA VAL A 136 -19.49 -29.63 -9.03
C VAL A 136 -17.98 -29.76 -8.82
N VAL A 137 -17.54 -30.63 -7.92
CA VAL A 137 -16.10 -30.84 -7.65
C VAL A 137 -15.39 -31.36 -8.89
N GLU A 138 -15.96 -32.32 -9.62
CA GLU A 138 -15.32 -32.84 -10.83
C GLU A 138 -15.28 -31.79 -11.95
N ARG A 139 -16.32 -30.95 -12.09
CA ARG A 139 -16.29 -29.78 -12.98
C ARG A 139 -15.16 -28.81 -12.60
N LEU A 140 -15.02 -28.47 -11.32
CA LEU A 140 -13.96 -27.59 -10.84
C LEU A 140 -12.57 -28.20 -11.09
N ARG A 141 -12.40 -29.52 -10.93
CA ARG A 141 -11.14 -30.21 -11.26
C ARG A 141 -10.82 -30.15 -12.75
N ARG A 142 -11.81 -30.36 -13.63
CA ARG A 142 -11.63 -30.18 -15.09
C ARG A 142 -11.21 -28.75 -15.44
N ASN A 143 -11.90 -27.76 -14.85
CA ASN A 143 -11.57 -26.35 -15.07
C ASN A 143 -10.17 -26.01 -14.55
N TRP A 144 -9.80 -26.51 -13.37
CA TRP A 144 -8.46 -26.33 -12.81
C TRP A 144 -7.37 -26.94 -13.70
N ARG A 145 -7.56 -28.17 -14.20
CA ARG A 145 -6.63 -28.79 -15.16
C ARG A 145 -6.46 -27.94 -16.42
N LEU A 146 -7.54 -27.40 -16.99
CA LEU A 146 -7.44 -26.51 -18.15
C LEU A 146 -6.67 -25.24 -17.80
N TRP A 147 -6.98 -24.61 -16.66
CA TRP A 147 -6.30 -23.41 -16.18
C TRP A 147 -4.79 -23.62 -16.03
N GLN A 148 -4.35 -24.76 -15.48
CA GLN A 148 -2.92 -25.12 -15.35
C GLN A 148 -2.19 -25.25 -16.69
N HIS A 149 -2.91 -25.49 -17.80
CA HIS A 149 -2.34 -25.55 -19.14
C HIS A 149 -2.43 -24.21 -19.89
N LEU A 150 -3.04 -23.17 -19.31
CA LEU A 150 -3.01 -21.84 -19.91
C LEU A 150 -1.59 -21.29 -19.89
N PRO A 151 -1.17 -20.58 -20.94
CA PRO A 151 0.10 -19.86 -20.90
C PRO A 151 0.06 -18.78 -19.83
N GLU A 152 1.23 -18.23 -19.50
CA GLU A 152 1.25 -17.10 -18.59
C GLU A 152 0.48 -15.90 -19.11
N THR A 153 -0.03 -15.11 -18.16
CA THR A 153 -0.67 -13.83 -18.49
C THR A 153 0.35 -12.88 -19.11
N ASP A 154 0.01 -12.38 -20.30
CA ASP A 154 0.83 -11.45 -21.07
C ASP A 154 0.99 -10.12 -20.31
N ASP A 155 2.20 -9.55 -20.34
CA ASP A 155 2.56 -8.33 -19.61
C ASP A 155 1.67 -7.14 -19.97
N ARG A 156 1.07 -7.11 -21.16
CA ARG A 156 0.14 -6.04 -21.57
C ARG A 156 -1.10 -5.91 -20.67
N TYR A 157 -1.45 -6.97 -19.94
CA TYR A 157 -2.59 -6.99 -19.02
C TYR A 157 -2.19 -6.75 -17.56
N VAL A 158 -0.89 -6.70 -17.27
CA VAL A 158 -0.33 -6.36 -15.96
C VAL A 158 -0.13 -4.85 -15.93
N ASN A 159 -1.10 -4.13 -15.37
CA ASN A 159 -1.18 -2.66 -15.38
C ASN A 159 -0.21 -2.01 -14.38
N ILE A 160 1.08 -2.32 -14.49
CA ILE A 160 2.16 -1.80 -13.63
C ILE A 160 3.14 -1.04 -14.52
N ALA A 161 3.26 0.27 -14.29
CA ALA A 161 4.16 1.13 -15.07
C ALA A 161 5.62 0.98 -14.60
N SER A 162 5.83 0.84 -13.30
CA SER A 162 7.14 0.53 -12.71
C SER A 162 6.95 -0.33 -11.48
N LEU A 163 7.47 -1.55 -11.53
CA LEU A 163 7.45 -2.46 -10.38
C LEU A 163 8.40 -1.99 -9.28
N GLU A 164 9.56 -1.43 -9.66
CA GLU A 164 10.57 -0.96 -8.71
C GLU A 164 10.08 0.26 -7.91
N GLU A 165 9.33 1.15 -8.55
CA GLU A 165 8.75 2.33 -7.89
C GLU A 165 7.36 2.05 -7.28
N GLY A 166 6.78 0.87 -7.52
CA GLY A 166 5.44 0.52 -7.04
C GLY A 166 4.32 1.34 -7.72
N ILE A 167 4.47 1.68 -8.99
CA ILE A 167 3.54 2.53 -9.75
C ILE A 167 2.63 1.68 -10.63
N GLY A 168 1.32 1.86 -10.45
CA GLY A 168 0.28 1.19 -11.24
C GLY A 168 -0.74 0.45 -10.37
N THR A 169 -1.54 -0.41 -11.01
CA THR A 169 -2.46 -1.33 -10.34
C THR A 169 -1.66 -2.56 -9.85
N LEU A 170 -0.96 -2.41 -8.73
CA LEU A 170 -0.08 -3.46 -8.18
C LEU A 170 -0.77 -4.83 -7.99
N PRO A 171 -2.04 -4.93 -7.55
CA PRO A 171 -2.70 -6.24 -7.44
C PRO A 171 -2.74 -7.03 -8.76
N SER A 172 -2.62 -6.37 -9.92
CA SER A 172 -2.56 -7.04 -11.22
C SER A 172 -1.34 -7.95 -11.39
N LEU A 173 -0.30 -7.84 -10.55
CA LEU A 173 0.81 -8.78 -10.53
C LEU A 173 0.36 -10.23 -10.27
N LEU A 174 -0.78 -10.41 -9.57
CA LEU A 174 -1.35 -11.71 -9.23
C LEU A 174 -2.11 -12.35 -10.41
N LEU A 175 -2.29 -11.64 -11.53
CA LEU A 175 -2.81 -12.23 -12.76
C LEU A 175 -1.80 -13.20 -13.39
N LYS A 176 -0.51 -13.05 -13.07
CA LYS A 176 0.51 -14.03 -13.44
C LYS A 176 0.42 -15.25 -12.53
N GLN A 177 0.21 -16.41 -13.13
CA GLN A 177 0.13 -17.70 -12.45
C GLN A 177 1.37 -17.97 -11.60
N THR A 178 2.56 -17.64 -12.10
CA THR A 178 3.85 -17.82 -11.41
C THR A 178 3.95 -16.98 -10.14
N ASN A 179 3.41 -15.76 -10.15
CA ASN A 179 3.35 -14.91 -8.95
C ASN A 179 2.30 -15.41 -7.97
N TYR A 180 1.11 -15.76 -8.47
CA TYR A 180 0.04 -16.30 -7.65
C TYR A 180 0.41 -17.64 -7.02
N THR A 181 1.23 -18.47 -7.68
CA THR A 181 1.66 -19.78 -7.16
C THR A 181 3.00 -19.72 -6.40
N SER A 182 3.53 -18.52 -6.14
CA SER A 182 4.72 -18.32 -5.29
C SER A 182 4.56 -18.84 -3.85
N MET A 183 3.31 -19.03 -3.42
CA MET A 183 2.94 -19.73 -2.20
C MET A 183 1.76 -20.65 -2.54
N LEU A 184 1.88 -21.94 -2.23
CA LEU A 184 0.85 -22.92 -2.52
C LEU A 184 -0.23 -22.93 -1.43
N GLY A 185 -1.43 -23.39 -1.78
CA GLY A 185 -2.52 -23.62 -0.84
C GLY A 185 -2.50 -25.04 -0.25
N GLY A 186 -3.59 -25.43 0.41
CA GLY A 186 -3.74 -26.78 0.99
C GLY A 186 -3.13 -26.96 2.38
N ASP A 187 -2.60 -25.88 2.96
CA ASP A 187 -2.08 -25.83 4.32
C ASP A 187 -3.17 -25.83 5.41
N GLY A 188 -2.76 -26.02 6.66
CA GLY A 188 -3.63 -26.08 7.84
C GLY A 188 -4.15 -24.75 8.39
N ALA A 189 -3.99 -23.62 7.72
CA ALA A 189 -4.48 -22.34 8.25
C ALA A 189 -6.02 -22.32 8.35
N CYS A 190 -6.58 -21.50 9.23
CA CYS A 190 -8.03 -21.36 9.38
C CYS A 190 -8.70 -20.85 8.09
N MET A 191 -10.01 -21.09 7.97
CA MET A 191 -10.86 -20.37 7.03
C MET A 191 -10.73 -18.87 7.30
N GLY A 192 -10.57 -18.07 6.25
CA GLY A 192 -10.46 -16.62 6.40
C GLY A 192 -9.16 -16.09 7.02
N CYS A 193 -8.12 -16.91 7.14
CA CYS A 193 -6.88 -16.54 7.82
C CYS A 193 -6.20 -15.29 7.20
N GLY A 194 -6.11 -14.21 7.99
CA GLY A 194 -5.43 -12.98 7.61
C GLY A 194 -3.91 -13.15 7.42
N GLU A 195 -3.25 -14.00 8.21
CA GLU A 195 -1.81 -14.27 8.07
C GLU A 195 -1.48 -14.85 6.69
N LYS A 196 -2.25 -15.85 6.26
CA LYS A 196 -2.04 -16.54 4.98
C LYS A 196 -2.23 -15.59 3.80
N THR A 197 -3.28 -14.77 3.85
CA THR A 197 -3.57 -13.76 2.81
C THR A 197 -2.41 -12.78 2.68
N ILE A 198 -1.92 -12.26 3.81
CA ILE A 198 -0.80 -11.30 3.80
C ILE A 198 0.49 -11.92 3.29
N LEU A 199 0.87 -13.11 3.75
CA LEU A 199 2.10 -13.76 3.28
C LEU A 199 2.02 -14.11 1.80
N HIS A 200 0.85 -14.49 1.30
CA HIS A 200 0.66 -14.72 -0.13
C HIS A 200 0.90 -13.46 -0.97
N LEU A 201 0.42 -12.30 -0.51
CA LEU A 201 0.69 -11.01 -1.16
C LEU A 201 2.19 -10.64 -1.11
N VAL A 202 2.85 -10.83 0.04
CA VAL A 202 4.28 -10.54 0.21
C VAL A 202 5.13 -11.39 -0.74
N PHE A 203 4.89 -12.70 -0.80
CA PHE A 203 5.67 -13.59 -1.66
C PHE A 203 5.31 -13.47 -3.15
N GLY A 204 4.05 -13.12 -3.46
CA GLY A 204 3.65 -12.75 -4.82
C GLY A 204 4.42 -11.53 -5.33
N ALA A 205 4.55 -10.49 -4.51
CA ALA A 205 5.33 -9.29 -4.84
C ALA A 205 6.84 -9.60 -4.97
N LEU A 206 7.39 -10.38 -4.03
CA LEU A 206 8.78 -10.84 -4.08
C LEU A 206 9.07 -11.58 -5.39
N ASN A 207 8.21 -12.53 -5.76
CA ASN A 207 8.43 -13.33 -6.95
C ASN A 207 8.33 -12.46 -8.22
N ALA A 208 7.37 -11.54 -8.26
CA ALA A 208 7.24 -10.57 -9.35
C ALA A 208 8.52 -9.74 -9.54
N LEU A 209 9.19 -9.38 -8.44
CA LEU A 209 10.43 -8.59 -8.46
C LEU A 209 11.66 -9.42 -8.82
N MET A 210 11.80 -10.63 -8.26
CA MET A 210 13.02 -11.42 -8.38
C MET A 210 13.14 -12.19 -9.70
N GLN A 211 12.03 -12.73 -10.22
CA GLN A 211 12.07 -13.59 -11.43
C GLN A 211 12.63 -12.86 -12.67
N PRO A 212 12.22 -11.62 -12.99
CA PRO A 212 12.80 -10.88 -14.11
C PRO A 212 14.30 -10.62 -13.94
N ARG A 213 14.75 -10.31 -12.71
CA ARG A 213 16.17 -10.06 -12.41
C ARG A 213 17.02 -11.30 -12.63
N VAL A 214 16.54 -12.46 -12.17
CA VAL A 214 17.21 -13.75 -12.41
C VAL A 214 17.31 -14.06 -13.90
N ARG A 215 16.23 -13.85 -14.66
CA ARG A 215 16.25 -14.07 -16.11
C ARG A 215 17.28 -13.20 -16.83
N ALA A 216 17.26 -11.90 -16.56
CA ALA A 216 18.22 -10.96 -17.13
C ALA A 216 19.68 -11.32 -16.74
N HIS A 217 19.89 -11.80 -15.51
CA HIS A 217 21.19 -12.27 -15.08
C HIS A 217 21.64 -13.53 -15.83
N VAL A 218 20.76 -14.50 -16.03
CA VAL A 218 21.07 -15.71 -16.82
C VAL A 218 21.44 -15.34 -18.26
N GLU A 219 20.71 -14.41 -18.88
CA GLU A 219 21.05 -13.89 -20.21
C GLU A 219 22.42 -13.20 -20.25
N HIS A 220 22.76 -12.43 -19.20
CA HIS A 220 24.09 -11.82 -19.05
C HIS A 220 25.20 -12.89 -18.93
N LEU A 221 24.98 -13.93 -18.13
CA LEU A 221 25.91 -15.05 -18.00
C LEU A 221 26.11 -15.77 -19.34
N ASP A 222 25.04 -16.01 -20.08
CA ASP A 222 25.11 -16.60 -21.43
C ASP A 222 25.92 -15.73 -22.39
N GLY A 223 25.73 -14.41 -22.34
CA GLY A 223 26.53 -13.46 -23.11
C GLY A 223 28.02 -13.47 -22.74
N LEU A 224 28.35 -13.52 -21.45
CA LEU A 224 29.74 -13.62 -20.98
C LEU A 224 30.39 -14.93 -21.41
N ILE A 225 29.68 -16.06 -21.28
CA ILE A 225 30.17 -17.37 -21.71
C ILE A 225 30.49 -17.35 -23.20
N ALA A 226 29.56 -16.85 -24.03
CA ALA A 226 29.75 -16.78 -25.47
C ALA A 226 30.92 -15.87 -25.87
N ALA A 227 31.06 -14.71 -25.22
CA ALA A 227 32.13 -13.76 -25.51
C ALA A 227 33.52 -14.32 -25.13
N LEU A 228 33.65 -14.96 -23.97
CA LEU A 228 34.91 -15.56 -23.53
C LEU A 228 35.26 -16.80 -24.38
N ASP A 229 34.29 -17.61 -24.78
CA ASP A 229 34.52 -18.74 -25.71
C ASP A 229 35.03 -18.25 -27.06
N ALA A 230 34.43 -17.19 -27.62
CA ALA A 230 34.89 -16.57 -28.86
C ALA A 230 36.31 -16.00 -28.74
N LYS A 231 36.63 -15.35 -27.60
CA LYS A 231 37.99 -14.86 -27.31
C LYS A 231 39.00 -16.00 -27.24
N ALA A 232 38.67 -17.09 -26.53
CA ALA A 232 39.53 -18.28 -26.44
C ALA A 232 39.76 -18.92 -27.82
N ARG A 233 38.70 -19.05 -28.65
CA ARG A 233 38.83 -19.55 -30.03
C ARG A 233 39.70 -18.65 -30.91
N THR A 234 39.54 -17.34 -30.79
CA THR A 234 40.35 -16.37 -31.55
C THR A 234 41.83 -16.48 -31.16
N LEU A 235 42.12 -16.62 -29.86
CA LEU A 235 43.47 -16.81 -29.36
C LEU A 235 44.09 -18.10 -29.92
N LEU A 236 43.33 -19.20 -29.93
CA LEU A 236 43.76 -20.48 -30.51
C LEU A 236 43.93 -20.41 -32.04
N ALA A 237 43.08 -19.67 -32.75
CA ALA A 237 43.15 -19.54 -34.20
C ALA A 237 44.25 -18.59 -34.69
N SER A 238 44.71 -17.66 -33.85
CA SER A 238 45.68 -16.63 -34.23
C SER A 238 47.02 -17.16 -34.75
N ASP A 239 47.43 -18.36 -34.33
CA ASP A 239 48.67 -19.03 -34.77
C ASP A 239 48.42 -20.27 -35.64
N ALA A 240 47.19 -20.48 -36.10
CA ALA A 240 46.87 -21.60 -36.97
C ALA A 240 47.50 -21.39 -38.35
N ASP A 241 48.36 -22.33 -38.78
CA ASP A 241 48.94 -22.33 -40.12
C ASP A 241 47.86 -22.69 -41.16
N LEU A 242 47.27 -21.66 -41.76
CA LEU A 242 46.19 -21.79 -42.74
C LEU A 242 46.61 -22.62 -43.97
N ALA A 243 47.90 -22.64 -44.33
CA ALA A 243 48.39 -23.45 -45.45
C ALA A 243 48.38 -24.95 -45.11
N ARG A 244 48.65 -25.31 -43.85
CA ARG A 244 48.50 -26.68 -43.35
C ARG A 244 47.06 -27.10 -43.15
N VAL A 245 46.19 -26.19 -42.73
CA VAL A 245 44.74 -26.42 -42.56
C VAL A 245 44.04 -26.65 -43.91
N ALA A 246 44.50 -25.99 -44.98
CA ALA A 246 43.98 -26.18 -46.34
C ALA A 246 44.49 -27.46 -47.04
N GLY A 247 45.54 -28.10 -46.51
CA GLY A 247 46.00 -29.42 -46.95
C GLY A 247 45.14 -30.52 -46.34
N THR A 248 45.06 -31.69 -46.98
CA THR A 248 44.23 -32.87 -46.62
C THR A 248 44.61 -33.55 -45.28
N ALA A 249 45.04 -32.80 -44.26
CA ALA A 249 45.36 -33.31 -42.94
C ALA A 249 44.09 -33.37 -42.08
N GLU A 250 43.81 -34.54 -41.50
CA GLU A 250 42.65 -34.76 -40.62
C GLU A 250 42.75 -34.00 -39.28
N ALA A 251 43.96 -33.61 -38.86
CA ALA A 251 44.20 -32.84 -37.65
C ALA A 251 45.42 -31.90 -37.80
N VAL A 252 45.28 -30.65 -37.36
CA VAL A 252 46.35 -29.65 -37.32
C VAL A 252 46.70 -29.32 -35.88
N ALA A 253 47.95 -29.57 -35.49
CA ALA A 253 48.45 -29.18 -34.18
C ALA A 253 48.70 -27.66 -34.15
N VAL A 254 48.10 -26.97 -33.18
CA VAL A 254 48.34 -25.54 -32.92
C VAL A 254 49.37 -25.42 -31.79
N PRO A 255 50.62 -25.01 -32.07
CA PRO A 255 51.62 -24.79 -31.03
C PRO A 255 51.27 -23.53 -30.23
N LEU A 256 51.11 -23.67 -28.91
CA LEU A 256 50.88 -22.54 -28.01
C LEU A 256 52.14 -22.26 -27.18
N ASP A 257 52.57 -21.01 -27.15
CA ASP A 257 53.59 -20.58 -26.19
C ASP A 257 53.06 -20.64 -24.75
N GLN A 258 53.97 -20.55 -23.76
CA GLN A 258 53.61 -20.69 -22.35
C GLN A 258 52.65 -19.59 -21.86
N THR A 259 52.70 -18.39 -22.45
CA THR A 259 51.86 -17.26 -22.08
C THR A 259 50.45 -17.46 -22.59
N LYS A 260 50.28 -17.78 -23.88
CA LYS A 260 48.99 -18.11 -24.50
C LYS A 260 48.35 -19.32 -23.84
N ARG A 261 49.13 -20.35 -23.53
CA ARG A 261 48.62 -21.53 -22.81
C ARG A 261 48.03 -21.15 -21.45
N ARG A 262 48.71 -20.33 -20.66
CA ARG A 262 48.19 -19.84 -19.37
C ARG A 262 46.92 -19.00 -19.54
N GLU A 263 46.85 -18.18 -20.58
CA GLU A 263 45.66 -17.39 -20.89
C GLU A 263 44.46 -18.28 -21.28
N VAL A 264 44.67 -19.27 -22.16
CA VAL A 264 43.62 -20.24 -22.53
C VAL A 264 43.16 -21.06 -21.32
N GLU A 265 44.08 -21.56 -20.49
CA GLU A 265 43.74 -22.30 -19.26
C GLU A 265 42.90 -21.44 -18.30
N ARG A 266 43.24 -20.15 -18.19
CA ARG A 266 42.50 -19.19 -17.36
C ARG A 266 41.11 -18.90 -17.92
N LEU A 267 40.99 -18.61 -19.21
CA LEU A 267 39.68 -18.40 -19.88
C LEU A 267 38.79 -19.64 -19.76
N ALA A 268 39.35 -20.84 -19.96
CA ALA A 268 38.62 -22.09 -19.81
C ALA A 268 38.09 -22.28 -18.38
N LYS A 269 38.89 -21.93 -17.37
CA LYS A 269 38.47 -21.94 -15.96
C LYS A 269 37.32 -20.96 -15.71
N VAL A 270 37.42 -19.72 -16.18
CA VAL A 270 36.37 -18.71 -16.00
C VAL A 270 35.07 -19.13 -16.69
N ILE A 271 35.15 -19.68 -17.90
CA ILE A 271 33.98 -20.23 -18.62
C ILE A 271 33.34 -21.38 -17.83
N ALA A 272 34.14 -22.28 -17.26
CA ALA A 272 33.63 -23.37 -16.42
C ALA A 272 32.92 -22.84 -15.16
N ASP A 273 33.52 -21.86 -14.49
CA ASP A 273 32.94 -21.22 -13.31
C ASP A 273 31.62 -20.48 -13.65
N LEU A 274 31.54 -19.81 -14.81
CA LEU A 274 30.30 -19.19 -15.31
C LEU A 274 29.22 -20.22 -15.64
N LYS A 275 29.58 -21.35 -16.25
CA LYS A 275 28.63 -22.44 -16.56
C LYS A 275 28.08 -23.07 -15.28
N ASP A 276 28.91 -23.27 -14.26
CA ASP A 276 28.46 -23.71 -12.93
C ASP A 276 27.52 -22.68 -12.30
N LEU A 277 27.88 -21.39 -12.35
CA LEU A 277 27.03 -20.32 -11.82
C LEU A 277 25.67 -20.27 -12.53
N ARG A 278 25.66 -20.30 -13.86
CA ARG A 278 24.45 -20.36 -14.67
C ARG A 278 23.59 -21.56 -14.29
N TRP A 279 24.18 -22.75 -14.19
CA TRP A 279 23.48 -23.96 -13.77
C TRP A 279 22.81 -23.80 -12.39
N ARG A 280 23.46 -23.15 -11.42
CA ARG A 280 22.87 -22.86 -10.10
C ARG A 280 21.64 -21.95 -10.18
N TYR A 281 21.57 -21.06 -11.16
CA TYR A 281 20.42 -20.17 -11.37
C TYR A 281 19.27 -20.85 -12.10
N THR A 282 19.55 -21.77 -13.03
CA THR A 282 18.51 -22.41 -13.87
C THR A 282 18.03 -23.76 -13.36
N GLU A 283 18.90 -24.56 -12.76
CA GLU A 283 18.62 -25.94 -12.33
C GLU A 283 19.01 -26.16 -10.87
N GLY A 284 20.27 -25.93 -10.53
CA GLY A 284 20.83 -26.11 -9.20
C GLY A 284 20.63 -27.52 -8.62
N PRO A 285 21.05 -27.75 -7.36
CA PRO A 285 20.95 -29.06 -6.73
C PRO A 285 19.50 -29.55 -6.53
N SER A 286 18.54 -28.64 -6.47
CA SER A 286 17.11 -28.96 -6.27
C SER A 286 16.35 -29.19 -7.58
N GLY A 287 16.95 -28.93 -8.74
CA GLY A 287 16.28 -28.95 -10.04
C GLY A 287 15.34 -27.76 -10.32
N HIS A 288 15.27 -26.77 -9.42
CA HIS A 288 14.38 -25.61 -9.52
C HIS A 288 15.13 -24.26 -9.65
N GLY A 289 16.43 -24.31 -9.85
CA GLY A 289 17.29 -23.13 -9.94
C GLY A 289 17.48 -22.42 -8.61
N ARG A 290 17.79 -21.12 -8.68
CA ARG A 290 18.02 -20.30 -7.49
C ARG A 290 16.69 -19.95 -6.81
N ALA A 291 16.58 -20.26 -5.52
CA ALA A 291 15.43 -19.84 -4.71
C ALA A 291 15.29 -18.31 -4.66
N SER A 292 14.04 -17.83 -4.65
CA SER A 292 13.71 -16.40 -4.63
C SER A 292 13.94 -15.72 -3.27
N CYS A 293 13.95 -16.49 -2.17
CA CYS A 293 14.27 -16.03 -0.83
C CYS A 293 14.67 -17.20 0.09
N GLY A 294 14.99 -16.88 1.35
CA GLY A 294 15.00 -17.84 2.45
C GLY A 294 14.24 -17.30 3.66
N ILE A 295 13.61 -18.17 4.45
CA ILE A 295 12.80 -17.80 5.61
C ILE A 295 13.30 -18.46 6.89
N ALA A 296 13.50 -17.65 7.93
CA ALA A 296 13.50 -18.07 9.32
C ALA A 296 12.17 -17.67 9.96
N ASN A 297 11.35 -18.66 10.35
CA ASN A 297 10.03 -18.44 10.91
C ASN A 297 10.04 -18.74 12.41
N ALA A 298 9.50 -17.84 13.21
CA ALA A 298 9.27 -18.06 14.63
C ALA A 298 8.14 -19.08 14.84
N THR A 299 8.16 -19.77 15.97
CA THR A 299 7.05 -20.66 16.35
C THR A 299 5.76 -19.86 16.56
N GLY A 300 4.64 -20.34 16.02
CA GLY A 300 3.33 -19.68 16.08
C GLY A 300 2.39 -20.22 15.00
N CYS A 301 1.28 -19.53 14.71
CA CYS A 301 0.34 -19.98 13.67
C CYS A 301 1.06 -20.19 12.33
N SER A 302 1.85 -19.20 11.91
CA SER A 302 2.64 -19.25 10.67
C SER A 302 3.62 -20.43 10.58
N SER A 303 4.18 -20.92 11.68
CA SER A 303 4.96 -22.16 11.66
C SER A 303 4.08 -23.39 11.64
N VAL A 304 2.97 -23.40 12.38
CA VAL A 304 2.07 -24.55 12.45
C VAL A 304 1.48 -24.85 11.09
N TRP A 305 0.77 -23.91 10.46
CA TRP A 305 0.24 -24.17 9.12
C TRP A 305 1.34 -24.18 8.04
N GLY A 306 2.47 -23.52 8.27
CA GLY A 306 3.59 -23.43 7.32
C GLY A 306 4.50 -24.65 7.25
N SER A 307 4.47 -25.54 8.25
CA SER A 307 5.38 -26.68 8.35
C SER A 307 4.71 -28.02 8.69
N THR A 308 3.39 -28.12 8.54
CA THR A 308 2.68 -29.41 8.61
C THR A 308 3.13 -30.32 7.47
N TYR A 309 4.00 -31.28 7.74
CA TYR A 309 4.43 -32.27 6.74
C TYR A 309 3.27 -33.22 6.37
N PRO A 310 3.08 -33.58 5.08
CA PRO A 310 3.84 -33.16 3.89
C PRO A 310 3.26 -31.92 3.16
N TYR A 311 2.41 -31.14 3.82
CA TYR A 311 1.61 -30.04 3.23
C TYR A 311 2.23 -28.64 3.42
N ASN A 312 3.55 -28.49 3.23
CA ASN A 312 4.20 -27.19 3.34
C ASN A 312 3.86 -26.28 2.13
N PRO A 313 3.41 -25.03 2.34
CA PRO A 313 2.99 -24.14 1.26
C PRO A 313 4.15 -23.43 0.55
N TYR A 314 5.37 -23.53 1.07
CA TYR A 314 6.52 -22.77 0.60
C TYR A 314 7.38 -23.55 -0.41
N PRO A 315 7.62 -23.01 -1.62
CA PRO A 315 8.49 -23.62 -2.62
C PRO A 315 9.97 -23.21 -2.47
N PHE A 316 10.34 -22.57 -1.36
CA PHE A 316 11.69 -22.06 -1.10
C PHE A 316 12.21 -22.49 0.29
N PRO A 317 13.53 -22.40 0.56
CA PRO A 317 14.10 -22.80 1.84
C PRO A 317 13.45 -22.08 3.02
N TRP A 318 12.94 -22.88 3.95
CA TRP A 318 12.22 -22.43 5.13
C TRP A 318 12.73 -23.18 6.35
N VAL A 319 12.93 -22.48 7.47
CA VAL A 319 13.30 -23.07 8.75
C VAL A 319 12.48 -22.48 9.88
N ASN A 320 12.11 -23.32 10.84
CA ASN A 320 11.63 -22.92 12.16
C ASN A 320 12.53 -23.56 13.20
N HIS A 321 13.02 -22.76 14.15
CA HIS A 321 13.87 -23.21 15.24
C HIS A 321 13.11 -23.11 16.56
N LEU A 322 13.03 -21.92 17.17
CA LEU A 322 12.25 -21.66 18.38
C LEU A 322 11.34 -20.45 18.22
N PHE A 323 10.57 -20.16 19.27
CA PHE A 323 9.62 -19.06 19.28
C PHE A 323 10.31 -17.69 19.23
N GLN A 324 11.42 -17.53 19.96
CA GLN A 324 12.04 -16.24 20.22
C GLN A 324 13.13 -15.83 19.22
N ASP A 325 13.67 -16.74 18.42
CA ASP A 325 15.00 -16.57 17.81
C ASP A 325 15.05 -16.48 16.28
N ALA A 326 13.91 -16.43 15.61
CA ALA A 326 13.86 -16.25 14.15
C ALA A 326 14.70 -15.05 13.65
N PRO A 327 14.69 -13.86 14.30
CA PRO A 327 15.61 -12.77 13.95
C PRO A 327 17.09 -13.15 14.04
N SER A 328 17.48 -13.87 15.10
CA SER A 328 18.87 -14.31 15.32
C SER A 328 19.31 -15.36 14.30
N ILE A 329 18.44 -16.32 13.97
CA ILE A 329 18.67 -17.32 12.93
C ILE A 329 18.83 -16.64 11.56
N ALA A 330 17.98 -15.65 11.24
CA ALA A 330 18.06 -14.91 10.00
C ALA A 330 19.40 -14.17 9.82
N ILE A 331 19.99 -13.65 10.91
CA ILE A 331 21.33 -13.03 10.89
C ILE A 331 22.40 -14.05 10.45
N GLY A 332 22.39 -15.25 11.03
CA GLY A 332 23.34 -16.31 10.68
C GLY A 332 23.18 -16.78 9.23
N ILE A 333 21.93 -17.01 8.80
CA ILE A 333 21.61 -17.38 7.42
C ILE A 333 22.06 -16.29 6.45
N PHE A 334 21.81 -15.02 6.76
CA PHE A 334 22.22 -13.88 5.93
C PHE A 334 23.74 -13.83 5.73
N GLU A 335 24.54 -13.93 6.80
CA GLU A 335 26.01 -13.88 6.68
C GLU A 335 26.54 -15.05 5.83
N GLY A 336 26.04 -16.27 6.07
CA GLY A 336 26.42 -17.45 5.29
C GLY A 336 26.00 -17.33 3.82
N HIS A 337 24.77 -16.87 3.58
CA HIS A 337 24.22 -16.67 2.24
C HIS A 337 25.01 -15.62 1.45
N MET A 338 25.24 -14.45 2.03
CA MET A 338 25.94 -13.35 1.37
C MET A 338 27.40 -13.67 1.09
N ARG A 339 28.06 -14.46 1.96
CA ARG A 339 29.40 -14.96 1.68
C ARG A 339 29.45 -15.85 0.44
N LYS A 340 28.40 -16.65 0.19
CA LYS A 340 28.25 -17.47 -1.02
C LYS A 340 27.85 -16.65 -2.24
N MET A 341 27.04 -15.61 -2.08
CA MET A 341 26.75 -14.67 -3.16
C MET A 341 28.02 -13.98 -3.67
N ALA A 342 28.95 -13.66 -2.76
CA ALA A 342 30.24 -13.07 -3.15
C ALA A 342 31.05 -13.98 -4.07
N ASP A 343 30.95 -15.32 -3.92
CA ASP A 343 31.65 -16.26 -4.81
C ASP A 343 31.14 -16.10 -6.26
N GLY A 344 29.82 -16.00 -6.46
CA GLY A 344 29.23 -15.75 -7.78
C GLY A 344 29.58 -14.38 -8.37
N VAL A 345 29.53 -13.33 -7.54
CA VAL A 345 29.90 -11.97 -7.97
C VAL A 345 31.36 -11.91 -8.41
N ARG A 346 32.27 -12.60 -7.70
CA ARG A 346 33.70 -12.68 -8.08
C ARG A 346 33.88 -13.32 -9.45
N VAL A 347 33.12 -14.38 -9.76
CA VAL A 347 33.15 -15.03 -11.07
C VAL A 347 32.72 -14.07 -12.17
N VAL A 348 31.63 -13.32 -11.96
CA VAL A 348 31.12 -12.36 -12.94
C VAL A 348 32.08 -11.20 -13.15
N ARG A 349 32.57 -10.54 -12.09
CA ARG A 349 33.54 -9.45 -12.20
C ARG A 349 34.84 -9.89 -12.88
N ARG A 350 35.34 -11.09 -12.54
CA ARG A 350 36.50 -11.68 -13.23
C ARG A 350 36.21 -11.87 -14.72
N ALA A 351 35.06 -12.44 -15.06
CA ALA A 351 34.66 -12.64 -16.44
C ALA A 351 34.53 -11.33 -17.23
N GLU A 352 34.03 -10.27 -16.62
CA GLU A 352 33.93 -8.95 -17.23
C GLU A 352 35.31 -8.33 -17.50
N LEU A 353 36.23 -8.41 -16.53
CA LEU A 353 37.62 -7.97 -16.69
C LEU A 353 38.35 -8.77 -17.78
N GLU A 354 38.15 -10.08 -17.81
CA GLU A 354 38.73 -10.97 -18.85
C GLU A 354 38.16 -10.65 -20.23
N ARG A 355 36.85 -10.37 -20.32
CA ARG A 355 36.20 -9.96 -21.56
C ARG A 355 36.76 -8.62 -22.06
N ALA A 356 36.97 -7.66 -21.16
CA ALA A 356 37.56 -6.36 -21.48
C ALA A 356 39.07 -6.44 -21.78
N GLY A 357 39.74 -7.53 -21.38
CA GLY A 357 41.20 -7.64 -21.50
C GLY A 357 41.97 -6.85 -20.43
N GLU A 358 41.28 -6.48 -19.36
CA GLU A 358 41.80 -5.66 -18.26
C GLU A 358 42.21 -6.50 -17.04
N TYR A 359 41.95 -7.82 -17.08
CA TYR A 359 42.24 -8.70 -15.95
C TYR A 359 43.74 -8.90 -15.71
N ASP A 360 44.21 -8.38 -14.58
CA ASP A 360 45.48 -8.70 -13.93
C ASP A 360 45.26 -9.43 -12.60
N ALA A 361 45.76 -10.66 -12.48
CA ALA A 361 45.60 -11.47 -11.26
C ALA A 361 46.29 -10.85 -10.03
N ALA A 362 47.42 -10.17 -10.19
CA ALA A 362 48.16 -9.58 -9.07
C ALA A 362 47.42 -8.38 -8.45
N VAL A 363 46.64 -7.68 -9.28
CA VAL A 363 45.83 -6.51 -8.86
C VAL A 363 44.46 -6.96 -8.38
N HIS A 364 43.75 -7.76 -9.18
CA HIS A 364 42.32 -7.99 -8.96
C HIS A 364 42.03 -9.13 -7.98
N GLU A 365 42.81 -10.22 -7.95
CA GLU A 365 42.50 -11.35 -7.04
C GLU A 365 42.54 -10.98 -5.56
N PRO A 366 43.49 -10.14 -5.06
CA PRO A 366 43.45 -9.67 -3.69
C PRO A 366 42.20 -8.87 -3.33
N GLU A 367 41.67 -8.08 -4.26
CA GLU A 367 40.43 -7.31 -4.08
C GLU A 367 39.20 -8.23 -4.12
N LEU A 368 39.12 -9.11 -5.12
CA LEU A 368 38.06 -10.11 -5.26
C LEU A 368 38.00 -11.04 -4.03
N ALA A 369 39.16 -11.44 -3.47
CA ALA A 369 39.21 -12.29 -2.29
C ALA A 369 38.59 -11.63 -1.04
N LYS A 370 38.70 -10.31 -0.92
CA LYS A 370 38.17 -9.50 0.19
C LYS A 370 36.70 -9.10 0.00
N LEU A 371 36.16 -9.27 -1.21
CA LEU A 371 34.81 -8.84 -1.54
C LEU A 371 33.77 -9.48 -0.61
N ASP A 372 33.04 -8.65 0.11
CA ASP A 372 31.83 -9.00 0.87
C ASP A 372 30.62 -8.24 0.30
N TRP A 373 29.45 -8.47 0.90
CA TRP A 373 28.21 -7.86 0.43
C TRP A 373 28.16 -6.34 0.54
N ARG A 374 29.01 -5.72 1.36
CA ARG A 374 29.08 -4.25 1.48
C ARG A 374 29.78 -3.64 0.27
N GLY A 375 30.59 -4.42 -0.44
CA GLY A 375 31.24 -4.03 -1.69
C GLY A 375 30.44 -4.36 -2.94
N PHE A 376 29.21 -4.88 -2.82
CA PHE A 376 28.33 -5.12 -3.96
C PHE A 376 27.78 -3.80 -4.49
N SER A 377 27.74 -3.68 -5.82
CA SER A 377 26.96 -2.66 -6.51
C SER A 377 25.47 -2.87 -6.28
N ASP A 378 24.67 -1.88 -6.66
CA ASP A 378 23.24 -1.99 -6.41
C ASP A 378 22.55 -3.11 -7.21
N ALA A 379 23.01 -3.33 -8.44
CA ALA A 379 22.54 -4.41 -9.29
C ALA A 379 22.92 -5.80 -8.75
N GLU A 380 24.16 -5.98 -8.27
CA GLU A 380 24.62 -7.24 -7.68
C GLU A 380 23.86 -7.55 -6.39
N PHE A 381 23.64 -6.56 -5.54
CA PHE A 381 22.85 -6.76 -4.33
C PHE A 381 21.37 -7.05 -4.66
N ALA A 382 20.80 -6.38 -5.67
CA ALA A 382 19.42 -6.61 -6.10
C ALA A 382 19.16 -8.03 -6.64
N LEU A 383 20.22 -8.75 -7.03
CA LEU A 383 20.18 -10.17 -7.42
C LEU A 383 20.26 -11.14 -6.24
N CYS A 384 20.63 -10.68 -5.04
CA CYS A 384 20.72 -11.52 -3.86
C CYS A 384 19.31 -11.84 -3.32
N PRO A 385 18.94 -13.13 -3.21
CA PRO A 385 17.67 -13.51 -2.57
C PRO A 385 17.55 -12.93 -1.16
N PRO A 386 16.50 -12.16 -0.84
CA PRO A 386 16.32 -11.61 0.49
C PRO A 386 16.09 -12.71 1.52
N ILE A 387 16.62 -12.50 2.73
CA ILE A 387 16.36 -13.34 3.90
C ILE A 387 15.24 -12.70 4.72
N PHE A 388 14.24 -13.50 5.07
CA PHE A 388 13.11 -13.10 5.89
C PHE A 388 13.21 -13.67 7.30
N ALA A 389 12.82 -12.85 8.28
CA ALA A 389 12.47 -13.28 9.62
C ALA A 389 10.95 -13.08 9.80
N VAL A 390 10.19 -14.16 9.87
CA VAL A 390 8.71 -14.13 9.93
C VAL A 390 8.25 -14.57 11.31
N GLY A 391 7.21 -13.94 11.86
CA GLY A 391 6.60 -14.39 13.12
C GLY A 391 5.34 -13.61 13.45
N GLY A 392 4.54 -14.18 14.36
CA GLY A 392 3.41 -13.46 14.95
C GLY A 392 3.86 -12.34 15.89
N ASP A 393 2.92 -11.50 16.31
CA ASP A 393 3.16 -10.42 17.26
C ASP A 393 3.77 -10.91 18.59
N GLY A 394 3.35 -12.04 19.14
CA GLY A 394 3.99 -12.59 20.35
C GLY A 394 5.46 -12.94 20.21
N ALA A 395 5.87 -13.43 19.03
CA ALA A 395 7.29 -13.69 18.77
C ALA A 395 8.08 -12.39 18.67
N MET A 396 7.51 -11.38 18.03
CA MET A 396 8.23 -10.17 17.60
C MET A 396 8.19 -9.04 18.63
N LEU A 397 7.12 -8.93 19.42
CA LEU A 397 6.91 -7.85 20.40
C LEU A 397 7.12 -8.27 21.84
N ASP A 398 6.98 -9.56 22.16
CA ASP A 398 7.16 -10.09 23.51
C ASP A 398 8.47 -10.89 23.62
N ILE A 399 8.40 -12.21 23.53
CA ILE A 399 9.52 -13.10 23.89
C ILE A 399 10.77 -12.89 23.03
N GLY A 400 10.61 -12.57 21.74
CA GLY A 400 11.72 -12.39 20.80
C GLY A 400 12.08 -10.93 20.53
N PHE A 401 11.45 -9.96 21.21
CA PHE A 401 11.69 -8.54 20.94
C PHE A 401 13.15 -8.12 21.11
N GLN A 402 13.87 -8.70 22.09
CA GLN A 402 15.30 -8.44 22.26
C GLN A 402 16.12 -8.88 21.03
N ASN A 403 15.80 -10.04 20.45
CA ASN A 403 16.46 -10.56 19.25
C ASN A 403 16.11 -9.71 18.03
N LEU A 404 14.85 -9.30 17.90
CA LEU A 404 14.42 -8.37 16.87
C LEU A 404 15.17 -7.04 16.98
N SER A 405 15.20 -6.43 18.15
CA SER A 405 15.91 -5.18 18.41
C SER A 405 17.41 -5.30 18.06
N ARG A 406 18.04 -6.45 18.38
CA ARG A 406 19.43 -6.72 18.00
C ARG A 406 19.63 -6.81 16.49
N LEU A 407 18.68 -7.40 15.74
CA LEU A 407 18.68 -7.45 14.28
C LEU A 407 18.56 -6.03 13.71
N LEU A 408 17.63 -5.21 14.21
CA LEU A 408 17.42 -3.85 13.72
C LEU A 408 18.67 -2.97 13.88
N VAL A 409 19.40 -3.10 14.98
CA VAL A 409 20.68 -2.38 15.19
C VAL A 409 21.83 -2.96 14.34
N SER A 410 21.72 -4.20 13.85
CA SER A 410 22.80 -4.84 13.11
C SER A 410 23.12 -4.19 11.75
N GLY A 411 22.20 -3.38 11.21
CA GLY A 411 22.31 -2.78 9.88
C GLY A 411 22.23 -3.78 8.72
N LYS A 412 21.95 -5.07 9.01
CA LYS A 412 21.82 -6.09 7.98
C LYS A 412 20.47 -5.95 7.26
N PRO A 413 20.43 -5.96 5.92
CA PRO A 413 19.22 -5.84 5.11
C PRO A 413 18.34 -7.11 5.12
N ILE A 414 17.95 -7.53 6.31
CA ILE A 414 17.03 -8.64 6.55
C ILE A 414 15.61 -8.09 6.60
N ARG A 415 14.65 -8.86 6.08
CA ARG A 415 13.24 -8.49 5.97
C ARG A 415 12.45 -9.13 7.11
N VAL A 416 12.07 -8.36 8.10
CA VAL A 416 11.21 -8.81 9.19
C VAL A 416 9.75 -8.67 8.75
N VAL A 417 8.96 -9.74 8.88
CA VAL A 417 7.51 -9.70 8.70
C VAL A 417 6.87 -10.10 10.03
N MET A 418 6.25 -9.12 10.69
CA MET A 418 5.39 -9.37 11.84
C MET A 418 3.94 -9.50 11.35
N LEU A 419 3.35 -10.66 11.61
CA LEU A 419 1.94 -10.95 11.38
C LEU A 419 1.20 -10.56 12.66
N ASP A 420 0.57 -9.38 12.63
CA ASP A 420 -0.02 -8.77 13.81
C ASP A 420 -1.48 -9.22 13.97
N THR A 421 -1.68 -10.29 14.73
CA THR A 421 -3.01 -10.80 15.09
C THR A 421 -3.47 -10.29 16.44
N GLN A 422 -2.63 -9.56 17.18
CA GLN A 422 -2.99 -8.84 18.40
C GLN A 422 -3.29 -9.74 19.61
N VAL A 423 -2.94 -11.02 19.50
CA VAL A 423 -3.08 -12.11 20.48
C VAL A 423 -2.13 -13.23 20.10
N TYR A 424 -1.83 -14.14 21.03
CA TYR A 424 -1.13 -15.37 20.65
C TYR A 424 -2.11 -16.37 20.05
N SER A 425 -2.39 -16.23 18.75
CA SER A 425 -3.44 -17.01 18.09
C SER A 425 -3.26 -18.53 18.20
N ASN A 426 -2.02 -19.02 18.08
CA ASN A 426 -1.76 -20.45 18.04
C ASN A 426 -2.08 -21.17 19.36
N THR A 427 -1.88 -20.47 20.48
CA THR A 427 -1.98 -21.04 21.82
C THR A 427 -3.37 -20.83 22.43
N GLY A 428 -4.35 -20.37 21.63
CA GLY A 428 -5.74 -20.17 22.05
C GLY A 428 -6.08 -18.73 22.45
N GLY A 429 -5.36 -17.74 21.90
CA GLY A 429 -5.72 -16.34 22.07
C GLY A 429 -5.28 -15.72 23.38
N GLN A 430 -4.06 -16.00 23.87
CA GLN A 430 -3.50 -15.30 25.02
C GLN A 430 -3.26 -13.82 24.73
N ALA A 431 -3.32 -13.02 25.81
CA ALA A 431 -2.92 -11.63 25.81
C ALA A 431 -1.51 -11.45 25.25
N CYS A 432 -1.36 -10.46 24.38
CA CYS A 432 -0.10 -10.04 23.77
C CYS A 432 0.08 -8.53 24.00
N THR A 433 1.31 -8.04 24.07
CA THR A 433 1.52 -6.58 24.22
C THR A 433 1.09 -5.77 22.99
N SER A 434 0.93 -6.41 21.83
CA SER A 434 0.28 -5.84 20.63
C SER A 434 -1.23 -5.66 20.82
N GLY A 435 -1.86 -6.36 21.78
CA GLY A 435 -3.30 -6.25 22.05
C GLY A 435 -3.71 -4.86 22.53
N PHE A 436 -4.97 -4.51 22.33
CA PHE A 436 -5.52 -3.21 22.69
C PHE A 436 -6.02 -3.15 24.13
N LEU A 437 -6.09 -1.95 24.68
CA LEU A 437 -6.74 -1.68 25.96
C LEU A 437 -8.20 -2.16 25.94
N GLY A 438 -8.65 -2.81 27.02
CA GLY A 438 -9.99 -3.39 27.13
C GLY A 438 -10.19 -4.67 26.31
N GLN A 439 -9.22 -5.11 25.51
CA GLN A 439 -9.35 -6.35 24.76
C GLN A 439 -9.47 -7.54 25.72
N VAL A 440 -10.49 -8.37 25.52
CA VAL A 440 -10.69 -9.61 26.28
C VAL A 440 -9.96 -10.75 25.56
N SER A 441 -9.11 -11.44 26.29
CA SER A 441 -8.30 -12.57 25.81
C SER A 441 -7.94 -13.49 26.97
N ASP A 442 -7.40 -14.68 26.71
CA ASP A 442 -6.83 -15.48 27.80
C ASP A 442 -5.75 -14.67 28.53
N MET A 443 -5.68 -14.76 29.85
CA MET A 443 -4.90 -13.90 30.76
C MET A 443 -5.33 -12.42 30.88
N ALA A 444 -6.37 -11.98 30.16
CA ALA A 444 -6.94 -10.64 30.26
C ALA A 444 -8.47 -10.71 30.21
N GLU A 445 -9.05 -11.29 31.25
CA GLU A 445 -10.48 -11.60 31.32
C GLU A 445 -11.35 -10.37 31.64
N PHE A 446 -12.64 -10.50 31.38
CA PHE A 446 -13.64 -9.50 31.79
C PHE A 446 -14.44 -10.00 32.99
N GLY A 447 -14.34 -9.29 34.10
CA GLY A 447 -15.04 -9.55 35.36
C GLY A 447 -15.00 -8.34 36.32
N PRO A 448 -15.39 -8.52 37.58
CA PRO A 448 -15.45 -7.43 38.55
C PRO A 448 -14.10 -6.78 38.89
N GLY A 449 -13.01 -7.54 38.83
CA GLY A 449 -11.66 -7.07 39.20
C GLY A 449 -10.79 -6.62 38.03
N GLN A 450 -11.15 -6.99 36.80
CA GLN A 450 -10.42 -6.66 35.57
C GLN A 450 -11.42 -6.61 34.42
N ARG A 451 -11.27 -5.66 33.49
CA ARG A 451 -12.16 -5.51 32.33
C ARG A 451 -11.37 -5.61 31.03
N GLY A 452 -10.70 -6.74 30.83
CA GLY A 452 -9.78 -6.94 29.70
C GLY A 452 -8.38 -6.41 29.97
N LYS A 453 -7.58 -6.30 28.90
CA LYS A 453 -6.18 -5.84 28.95
C LYS A 453 -6.07 -4.40 29.48
N GLU A 454 -5.17 -4.18 30.43
CA GLU A 454 -5.00 -2.86 31.09
C GLU A 454 -3.85 -2.05 30.50
N GLU A 455 -2.84 -2.71 29.94
CA GLU A 455 -1.70 -2.05 29.35
C GLU A 455 -2.05 -1.44 27.99
N THR A 456 -1.40 -0.33 27.65
CA THR A 456 -1.43 0.22 26.30
C THR A 456 -0.79 -0.74 25.30
N ARG A 457 -1.21 -0.66 24.03
CA ARG A 457 -0.60 -1.40 22.93
C ARG A 457 0.86 -0.97 22.74
N LYS A 458 1.74 -1.94 22.52
CA LYS A 458 3.13 -1.71 22.11
C LYS A 458 3.21 -1.53 20.59
N GLU A 459 3.58 -0.33 20.14
CA GLU A 459 3.62 0.03 18.72
C GLU A 459 4.93 -0.39 18.03
N LEU A 460 4.96 -1.56 17.36
CA LEU A 460 6.19 -2.05 16.70
C LEU A 460 6.75 -1.04 15.69
N ALA A 461 5.89 -0.42 14.89
CA ALA A 461 6.34 0.51 13.85
C ALA A 461 7.09 1.71 14.45
N LEU A 462 6.58 2.30 15.54
CA LEU A 462 7.25 3.40 16.25
C LEU A 462 8.57 2.95 16.88
N LEU A 463 8.60 1.75 17.48
CA LEU A 463 9.83 1.18 18.04
C LEU A 463 10.88 0.92 16.95
N ALA A 464 10.47 0.46 15.76
CA ALA A 464 11.34 0.26 14.61
C ALA A 464 11.87 1.59 14.05
N VAL A 465 11.02 2.63 13.96
CA VAL A 465 11.45 4.00 13.59
C VAL A 465 12.49 4.53 14.57
N ALA A 466 12.36 4.25 15.87
CA ALA A 466 13.33 4.67 16.89
C ALA A 466 14.74 4.04 16.71
N HIS A 467 14.86 2.93 15.96
CA HIS A 467 16.15 2.37 15.54
C HIS A 467 16.85 3.17 14.41
N ARG A 468 16.22 4.23 13.90
CA ARG A 468 16.73 5.24 12.94
C ARG A 468 17.03 4.74 11.53
N ASN A 469 17.83 3.68 11.40
CA ASN A 469 18.30 3.11 10.13
C ASN A 469 17.53 1.85 9.74
N VAL A 470 16.20 1.88 9.87
CA VAL A 470 15.31 0.76 9.56
C VAL A 470 14.24 1.26 8.59
N PHE A 471 13.98 0.54 7.51
CA PHE A 471 12.83 0.80 6.66
C PHE A 471 11.59 0.16 7.29
N VAL A 472 10.50 0.91 7.48
CA VAL A 472 9.30 0.41 8.17
C VAL A 472 8.10 0.56 7.26
N VAL A 473 7.27 -0.47 7.21
CA VAL A 473 5.94 -0.43 6.61
C VAL A 473 4.96 -0.98 7.64
N GLN A 474 4.00 -0.16 8.03
CA GLN A 474 2.80 -0.65 8.70
C GLN A 474 1.68 -0.71 7.67
N SER A 475 1.12 -1.90 7.43
CA SER A 475 0.09 -2.07 6.40
C SER A 475 -0.94 -3.13 6.76
N SER A 476 -1.93 -3.30 5.91
CA SER A 476 -3.05 -4.23 6.07
C SER A 476 -3.58 -4.68 4.71
N GLN A 477 -4.24 -5.84 4.68
CA GLN A 477 -4.99 -6.30 3.51
C GLN A 477 -6.14 -5.35 3.11
N ALA A 478 -6.53 -4.42 3.99
CA ALA A 478 -7.47 -3.34 3.67
C ALA A 478 -7.00 -2.43 2.52
N SER A 479 -5.69 -2.32 2.33
CA SER A 479 -5.09 -1.55 1.22
C SER A 479 -3.99 -2.38 0.55
N PRO A 480 -4.36 -3.33 -0.34
CA PRO A 480 -3.39 -4.18 -1.04
C PRO A 480 -2.36 -3.37 -1.82
N SER A 481 -2.78 -2.26 -2.45
CA SER A 481 -1.88 -1.36 -3.18
C SER A 481 -0.81 -0.75 -2.27
N HIS A 482 -1.17 -0.29 -1.06
CA HIS A 482 -0.20 0.23 -0.08
C HIS A 482 0.75 -0.88 0.41
N LEU A 483 0.20 -2.06 0.74
CA LEU A 483 0.98 -3.23 1.16
C LEU A 483 2.00 -3.63 0.10
N LEU A 484 1.57 -3.85 -1.15
CA LEU A 484 2.44 -4.30 -2.23
C LEU A 484 3.52 -3.26 -2.56
N ALA A 485 3.17 -1.97 -2.62
CA ALA A 485 4.13 -0.88 -2.85
C ALA A 485 5.18 -0.82 -1.74
N GLY A 486 4.74 -0.90 -0.47
CA GLY A 486 5.62 -0.91 0.69
C GLY A 486 6.56 -2.12 0.70
N VAL A 487 6.04 -3.31 0.36
CA VAL A 487 6.85 -4.54 0.22
C VAL A 487 7.90 -4.38 -0.87
N LEU A 488 7.52 -3.94 -2.07
CA LEU A 488 8.44 -3.75 -3.19
C LEU A 488 9.57 -2.76 -2.86
N ARG A 489 9.25 -1.63 -2.21
CA ARG A 489 10.27 -0.68 -1.74
C ARG A 489 11.14 -1.29 -0.64
N GLY A 490 10.52 -1.95 0.34
CA GLY A 490 11.21 -2.57 1.47
C GLY A 490 12.16 -3.71 1.05
N LEU A 491 11.83 -4.45 -0.02
CA LEU A 491 12.67 -5.48 -0.62
C LEU A 491 13.97 -4.91 -1.22
N GLN A 492 13.92 -3.68 -1.71
CA GLN A 492 15.04 -3.01 -2.38
C GLN A 492 15.95 -2.24 -1.41
N SER A 493 15.46 -1.94 -0.20
CA SER A 493 16.20 -1.19 0.82
C SER A 493 17.53 -1.85 1.25
N ARG A 494 18.58 -1.06 1.44
CA ARG A 494 19.85 -1.53 2.05
C ARG A 494 19.81 -1.60 3.58
N HIS A 495 18.72 -1.17 4.19
CA HIS A 495 18.51 -1.20 5.63
C HIS A 495 17.79 -2.48 6.07
N PRO A 496 17.89 -2.88 7.35
CA PRO A 496 16.89 -3.76 7.95
C PRO A 496 15.49 -3.24 7.64
N THR A 497 14.57 -4.14 7.33
CA THR A 497 13.20 -3.77 6.98
C THR A 497 12.23 -4.43 7.95
N VAL A 498 11.24 -3.69 8.44
CA VAL A 498 10.13 -4.21 9.24
C VAL A 498 8.82 -4.00 8.50
N PHE A 499 8.13 -5.09 8.20
CA PHE A 499 6.76 -5.12 7.75
C PHE A 499 5.87 -5.49 8.94
N SER A 500 5.19 -4.50 9.53
CA SER A 500 4.18 -4.67 10.58
C SER A 500 2.81 -4.78 9.91
N LEU A 501 2.28 -5.99 9.80
CA LEU A 501 1.15 -6.27 8.93
C LEU A 501 -0.06 -6.77 9.73
N HIS A 502 -1.16 -6.01 9.72
CA HIS A 502 -2.37 -6.40 10.43
C HIS A 502 -3.00 -7.64 9.79
N CYS A 503 -3.17 -8.68 10.60
CA CYS A 503 -3.77 -9.95 10.21
C CYS A 503 -5.01 -10.23 11.08
N PRO A 504 -6.23 -9.85 10.66
CA PRO A 504 -7.44 -10.25 11.37
C PRO A 504 -7.47 -11.77 11.56
N CYS A 505 -7.80 -12.20 12.78
CA CYS A 505 -7.79 -13.60 13.18
C CYS A 505 -9.24 -14.02 13.46
N PRO A 506 -9.93 -14.70 12.53
CA PRO A 506 -11.33 -15.04 12.71
C PRO A 506 -11.68 -15.72 14.04
N PRO A 507 -10.97 -16.79 14.49
CA PRO A 507 -11.30 -17.44 15.74
C PRO A 507 -11.10 -16.52 16.96
N GLU A 508 -9.96 -15.82 17.04
CA GLU A 508 -9.61 -15.08 18.25
C GLU A 508 -10.19 -13.66 18.32
N HIS A 509 -10.57 -13.08 17.18
CA HIS A 509 -11.31 -11.82 17.12
C HIS A 509 -12.82 -12.07 17.18
N GLY A 510 -13.24 -13.33 17.07
CA GLY A 510 -14.63 -13.77 16.98
C GLY A 510 -15.35 -13.15 15.80
N LEU A 511 -14.73 -13.25 14.63
CA LEU A 511 -15.25 -12.82 13.34
C LEU A 511 -15.82 -14.01 12.57
N ALA A 512 -16.75 -13.74 11.66
CA ALA A 512 -17.12 -14.73 10.64
C ALA A 512 -15.95 -15.00 9.69
N ASP A 513 -15.93 -16.18 9.05
CA ASP A 513 -14.84 -16.63 8.17
C ASP A 513 -14.58 -15.65 7.01
N GLU A 514 -15.64 -15.01 6.50
CA GLU A 514 -15.61 -14.06 5.41
C GLU A 514 -15.28 -12.62 5.84
N ALA A 515 -15.36 -12.31 7.14
CA ALA A 515 -15.37 -10.94 7.64
C ALA A 515 -13.97 -10.30 7.76
N ALA A 516 -12.89 -11.07 7.58
CA ALA A 516 -11.52 -10.57 7.73
C ALA A 516 -11.19 -9.33 6.88
N PRO A 517 -11.60 -9.20 5.60
CA PRO A 517 -11.37 -7.98 4.82
C PRO A 517 -12.11 -6.75 5.39
N ASN A 518 -13.36 -6.93 5.83
CA ASN A 518 -14.17 -5.86 6.41
C ASN A 518 -13.61 -5.42 7.77
N ALA A 519 -13.19 -6.36 8.62
CA ALA A 519 -12.53 -6.08 9.89
C ALA A 519 -11.21 -5.30 9.69
N ALA A 520 -10.39 -5.71 8.71
CA ALA A 520 -9.17 -4.98 8.34
C ALA A 520 -9.48 -3.54 7.88
N LYS A 521 -10.55 -3.35 7.10
CA LYS A 521 -10.98 -2.03 6.62
C LYS A 521 -11.44 -1.14 7.76
N LEU A 522 -12.30 -1.64 8.66
CA LEU A 522 -12.77 -0.90 9.83
C LEU A 522 -11.62 -0.54 10.78
N SER A 523 -10.66 -1.44 10.97
CA SER A 523 -9.45 -1.18 11.78
C SER A 523 -8.60 -0.04 11.21
N LEU A 524 -8.45 0.03 9.88
CA LEU A 524 -7.78 1.15 9.20
C LEU A 524 -8.56 2.46 9.35
N GLU A 525 -9.85 2.43 9.02
CA GLU A 525 -10.70 3.62 8.96
C GLU A 525 -10.93 4.23 10.35
N SER A 526 -11.09 3.40 11.38
CA SER A 526 -11.24 3.84 12.77
C SER A 526 -9.96 4.36 13.43
N ARG A 527 -8.81 4.24 12.76
CA ARG A 527 -7.45 4.48 13.31
C ARG A 527 -7.01 3.48 14.39
N ALA A 528 -7.66 2.31 14.52
CA ALA A 528 -7.14 1.25 15.37
C ALA A 528 -5.74 0.79 14.90
N PHE A 529 -5.55 0.66 13.59
CA PHE A 529 -4.28 0.31 12.96
C PHE A 529 -4.01 1.17 11.71
N PRO A 530 -3.46 2.39 11.87
CA PRO A 530 -3.16 3.27 10.74
C PRO A 530 -2.00 2.72 9.89
N LEU A 531 -1.96 3.07 8.61
CA LEU A 531 -0.85 2.71 7.72
C LEU A 531 0.28 3.73 7.83
N LEU A 532 1.52 3.30 7.63
CA LEU A 532 2.66 4.21 7.45
C LEU A 532 3.77 3.55 6.66
N VAL A 533 4.59 4.39 6.04
CA VAL A 533 5.91 4.01 5.52
C VAL A 533 6.94 4.96 6.10
N TYR A 534 7.96 4.41 6.74
CA TYR A 534 9.15 5.15 7.11
C TYR A 534 10.34 4.67 6.28
N ASP A 535 10.94 5.60 5.54
CA ASP A 535 12.12 5.37 4.71
C ASP A 535 13.27 6.25 5.22
N PRO A 536 14.29 5.67 5.87
CA PRO A 536 15.39 6.44 6.43
C PRO A 536 16.20 7.21 5.37
N ALA A 537 16.09 6.83 4.09
CA ALA A 537 16.81 7.45 2.99
C ALA A 537 15.99 8.54 2.26
N ALA A 538 14.70 8.74 2.60
CA ALA A 538 13.82 9.63 1.82
C ALA A 538 14.06 11.13 2.03
N GLY A 539 14.82 11.54 3.05
CA GLY A 539 15.21 12.94 3.23
C GLY A 539 15.90 13.24 4.57
N PRO A 540 16.18 14.52 4.86
CA PRO A 540 16.91 14.92 6.07
C PRO A 540 16.04 14.99 7.34
N SER A 541 14.75 15.31 7.23
CA SER A 541 13.84 15.46 8.39
C SER A 541 12.97 14.22 8.63
N MET A 542 12.36 14.11 9.82
CA MET A 542 11.36 13.05 10.09
C MET A 542 10.17 13.13 9.14
N ALA A 543 9.70 14.35 8.84
CA ALA A 543 8.59 14.59 7.92
C ALA A 543 8.89 14.18 6.47
N ASP A 544 10.15 14.18 6.04
CA ASP A 544 10.54 13.66 4.72
C ASP A 544 10.61 12.13 4.70
N ARG A 545 10.86 11.52 5.86
CA ARG A 545 11.07 10.08 6.00
C ARG A 545 9.80 9.31 6.30
N LEU A 546 8.81 9.93 6.94
CA LEU A 546 7.54 9.30 7.31
C LEU A 546 6.42 9.73 6.37
N SER A 547 5.75 8.75 5.76
CA SER A 547 4.56 8.95 4.94
C SER A 547 3.37 8.22 5.56
N LEU A 548 2.22 8.90 5.59
CA LEU A 548 0.92 8.35 5.97
C LEU A 548 0.02 8.10 4.75
N ASP A 549 0.59 8.10 3.54
CA ASP A 549 -0.15 7.82 2.30
C ASP A 549 -0.86 6.45 2.41
N GLY A 550 -2.09 6.37 1.89
CA GLY A 550 -2.91 5.15 1.94
C GLY A 550 -3.91 5.10 3.09
N ASN A 551 -3.79 5.98 4.07
CA ASN A 551 -4.86 6.23 5.03
C ASN A 551 -5.94 7.13 4.42
N PRO A 552 -7.24 6.85 4.61
CA PRO A 552 -8.31 7.75 4.19
C PRO A 552 -8.34 9.00 5.07
N SER A 553 -8.73 10.15 4.50
CA SER A 553 -8.92 11.43 5.21
C SER A 553 -7.77 11.79 6.17
N ILE A 554 -6.54 11.88 5.66
CA ILE A 554 -5.32 12.03 6.48
C ILE A 554 -5.35 13.27 7.40
N ASP A 555 -5.96 14.36 6.92
CA ASP A 555 -6.04 15.62 7.67
C ASP A 555 -7.12 15.62 8.76
N GLU A 556 -7.97 14.60 8.80
CA GLU A 556 -9.07 14.47 9.76
C GLU A 556 -8.74 13.41 10.82
N PRO A 557 -9.35 13.49 12.03
CA PRO A 557 -9.21 12.44 13.04
C PRO A 557 -9.63 11.07 12.48
N GLN A 558 -10.81 11.00 11.86
CA GLN A 558 -11.38 9.81 11.24
C GLN A 558 -12.18 10.18 9.98
N PRO A 559 -12.32 9.27 9.01
CA PRO A 559 -13.24 9.43 7.89
C PRO A 559 -14.72 9.37 8.34
N ALA A 560 -15.57 10.16 7.67
CA ALA A 560 -17.02 10.15 7.86
C ALA A 560 -17.75 9.32 6.79
N TYR A 561 -18.92 8.81 7.16
CA TYR A 561 -19.78 7.97 6.34
C TYR A 561 -21.25 8.32 6.49
N THR A 562 -21.99 8.17 5.39
CA THR A 562 -23.45 8.23 5.38
C THR A 562 -24.04 6.94 5.95
N LEU A 563 -24.74 7.05 7.07
CA LEU A 563 -25.61 6.01 7.61
C LEU A 563 -27.04 6.22 7.10
N THR A 564 -27.57 5.24 6.37
CA THR A 564 -28.98 5.22 5.95
C THR A 564 -29.80 4.34 6.89
N TYR A 565 -30.87 4.89 7.46
CA TYR A 565 -31.74 4.20 8.42
C TYR A 565 -33.21 4.49 8.15
N VAL A 566 -34.10 3.71 8.77
CA VAL A 566 -35.54 3.90 8.73
C VAL A 566 -35.99 4.44 10.08
N ASP A 567 -36.66 5.58 10.07
CA ASP A 567 -37.23 6.19 11.29
C ASP A 567 -38.49 5.46 11.77
N ASP A 568 -39.02 5.88 12.93
CA ASP A 568 -40.23 5.28 13.51
C ASP A 568 -41.47 5.46 12.63
N GLY A 569 -41.46 6.45 11.74
CA GLY A 569 -42.51 6.70 10.74
C GLY A 569 -42.37 5.85 9.48
N GLY A 570 -41.32 5.04 9.36
CA GLY A 570 -41.05 4.21 8.19
C GLY A 570 -40.39 4.96 7.02
N ALA A 571 -39.98 6.21 7.22
CA ALA A 571 -39.28 6.99 6.20
C ALA A 571 -37.77 6.73 6.25
N GLU A 572 -37.14 6.73 5.08
CA GLU A 572 -35.69 6.60 4.96
C GLU A 572 -35.03 7.94 5.31
N GLN A 573 -34.10 7.88 6.25
CA GLN A 573 -33.31 9.00 6.73
C GLN A 573 -31.83 8.72 6.53
N THR A 574 -31.04 9.78 6.51
CA THR A 574 -29.58 9.70 6.39
C THR A 574 -28.91 10.60 7.42
N MET A 575 -27.78 10.16 7.98
CA MET A 575 -26.90 10.97 8.82
C MET A 575 -25.44 10.72 8.47
N GLU A 576 -24.59 11.73 8.64
CA GLU A 576 -23.13 11.58 8.49
C GLU A 576 -22.51 11.31 9.86
N LEU A 577 -21.72 10.25 9.98
CA LEU A 577 -21.04 9.87 11.22
C LEU A 577 -19.56 9.52 10.94
N PRO A 578 -18.62 9.94 11.81
CA PRO A 578 -17.26 9.42 11.77
C PRO A 578 -17.21 7.95 12.18
N VAL A 579 -16.34 7.16 11.56
CA VAL A 579 -16.05 5.79 12.02
C VAL A 579 -15.02 5.85 13.13
N THR A 580 -15.46 5.62 14.36
CA THR A 580 -14.61 5.64 15.56
C THR A 580 -14.05 4.27 15.89
N VAL A 581 -13.09 4.21 16.82
CA VAL A 581 -12.53 2.95 17.33
C VAL A 581 -13.59 2.10 18.03
N ALA A 582 -14.61 2.71 18.64
CA ALA A 582 -15.70 1.96 19.25
C ALA A 582 -16.58 1.28 18.20
N ASP A 583 -16.79 1.89 17.03
CA ASP A 583 -17.54 1.27 15.93
C ASP A 583 -16.83 0.00 15.44
N TRP A 584 -15.51 0.06 15.28
CA TRP A 584 -14.70 -1.12 14.97
C TRP A 584 -14.75 -2.17 16.10
N ALA A 585 -14.50 -1.76 17.34
CA ALA A 585 -14.48 -2.67 18.49
C ALA A 585 -15.83 -3.38 18.70
N ALA A 586 -16.95 -2.69 18.45
CA ALA A 586 -18.29 -3.28 18.53
C ALA A 586 -18.54 -4.42 17.53
N THR A 587 -17.74 -4.51 16.45
CA THR A 587 -17.83 -5.60 15.46
C THR A 587 -17.05 -6.85 15.86
N GLU A 588 -16.25 -6.81 16.92
CA GLU A 588 -15.36 -7.90 17.32
C GLU A 588 -15.74 -8.47 18.69
N SER A 589 -15.86 -9.79 18.77
CA SER A 589 -16.34 -10.46 19.99
C SER A 589 -15.45 -10.20 21.21
N ARG A 590 -14.15 -9.95 20.98
CA ARG A 590 -13.17 -9.64 22.03
C ARG A 590 -13.38 -8.29 22.74
N PHE A 591 -14.28 -7.44 22.27
CA PHE A 591 -14.69 -6.21 22.98
C PHE A 591 -16.18 -6.21 23.36
N ARG A 592 -16.96 -7.22 22.96
CA ARG A 592 -18.42 -7.25 23.08
C ARG A 592 -18.95 -6.92 24.48
N LYS A 593 -18.23 -7.29 25.54
CA LYS A 593 -18.64 -7.06 26.94
C LYS A 593 -18.58 -5.59 27.38
N HIS A 594 -17.93 -4.71 26.62
CA HIS A 594 -17.82 -3.26 26.86
C HIS A 594 -18.96 -2.44 26.27
N PHE A 595 -19.95 -3.10 25.67
CA PHE A 595 -21.07 -2.45 25.03
C PHE A 595 -22.38 -2.90 25.66
N THR A 596 -23.19 -1.92 26.05
CA THR A 596 -24.53 -2.17 26.60
C THR A 596 -25.58 -1.55 25.70
N ARG A 597 -26.57 -2.33 25.25
CA ARG A 597 -27.68 -1.80 24.45
C ARG A 597 -28.53 -0.84 25.28
N ILE A 598 -28.79 0.33 24.73
CA ILE A 598 -29.66 1.34 25.37
C ILE A 598 -31.10 1.06 24.92
N THR A 599 -32.00 0.82 25.88
CA THR A 599 -33.42 0.60 25.65
C THR A 599 -34.24 1.61 26.46
N GLY A 600 -35.02 2.48 25.79
CA GLY A 600 -35.81 3.52 26.45
C GLY A 600 -35.00 4.78 26.82
N ASP A 601 -35.52 5.58 27.76
CA ASP A 601 -34.86 6.79 28.26
C ASP A 601 -33.63 6.41 29.12
N ALA A 602 -32.51 7.13 28.94
CA ALA A 602 -31.23 6.83 29.58
C ALA A 602 -31.13 7.15 31.08
N GLY A 603 -32.27 7.31 31.76
CA GLY A 603 -32.32 7.82 33.13
C GLY A 603 -31.88 9.28 33.21
N ASP A 604 -31.11 9.62 34.26
CA ASP A 604 -30.62 10.98 34.55
C ASP A 604 -29.35 11.38 33.76
N GLU A 605 -28.76 10.45 33.00
CA GLU A 605 -27.52 10.70 32.24
C GLU A 605 -27.81 11.24 30.83
N GLU A 606 -27.09 12.28 30.43
CA GLU A 606 -27.15 12.83 29.07
C GLU A 606 -26.39 11.90 28.10
N LEU A 607 -27.07 11.36 27.09
CA LEU A 607 -26.45 10.54 26.05
C LEU A 607 -25.71 11.41 25.05
N VAL A 608 -24.41 11.15 24.85
CA VAL A 608 -23.59 11.88 23.89
C VAL A 608 -22.91 10.92 22.92
N PRO A 609 -22.99 11.14 21.59
CA PRO A 609 -22.25 10.34 20.63
C PRO A 609 -20.75 10.34 20.95
N LEU A 610 -20.08 9.18 20.87
CA LEU A 610 -18.69 9.05 21.31
C LEU A 610 -17.75 10.08 20.67
N HIS A 611 -17.93 10.38 19.37
CA HIS A 611 -17.11 11.34 18.66
C HIS A 611 -17.27 12.80 19.16
N GLU A 612 -18.42 13.14 19.74
CA GLU A 612 -18.67 14.42 20.41
C GLU A 612 -18.25 14.39 21.88
N TYR A 613 -18.24 13.20 22.51
CA TYR A 613 -17.80 13.00 23.88
C TYR A 613 -16.28 13.13 24.04
N LEU A 614 -15.49 12.58 23.09
CA LEU A 614 -14.03 12.55 23.18
C LEU A 614 -13.36 13.94 23.29
N PRO A 615 -13.79 14.99 22.56
CA PRO A 615 -13.23 16.33 22.69
C PRO A 615 -13.58 17.06 24.00
N LEU A 616 -14.56 16.58 24.79
CA LEU A 616 -14.96 17.24 26.03
C LEU A 616 -13.84 17.17 27.07
N ALA A 617 -13.67 18.26 27.83
CA ALA A 617 -12.78 18.28 28.98
C ALA A 617 -13.24 17.26 30.06
N PRO A 618 -12.35 16.72 30.90
CA PRO A 618 -12.72 15.73 31.92
C PRO A 618 -13.89 16.17 32.83
N ASP A 619 -13.94 17.45 33.20
CA ASP A 619 -15.01 17.99 34.04
C ASP A 619 -16.37 18.07 33.31
N ASP A 620 -16.36 18.33 32.00
CA ASP A 620 -17.56 18.44 31.15
C ASP A 620 -18.19 17.09 30.80
N ARG A 621 -17.52 15.99 31.17
CA ARG A 621 -17.98 14.62 30.97
C ARG A 621 -18.86 14.11 32.12
N ALA A 622 -18.89 14.83 33.25
CA ALA A 622 -19.69 14.45 34.41
C ALA A 622 -21.19 14.40 34.04
N GLY A 623 -21.87 13.31 34.39
CA GLY A 623 -23.30 13.10 34.08
C GLY A 623 -23.60 12.75 32.61
N LYS A 624 -22.57 12.57 31.76
CA LYS A 624 -22.73 12.20 30.35
C LYS A 624 -22.31 10.77 30.11
N ARG A 625 -23.08 10.07 29.27
CA ARG A 625 -22.81 8.68 28.88
C ARG A 625 -22.51 8.59 27.38
N PRO A 626 -21.30 8.15 26.99
CA PRO A 626 -20.96 7.99 25.59
C PRO A 626 -21.67 6.80 24.94
N PHE A 627 -22.08 6.95 23.68
CA PHE A 627 -22.68 5.87 22.89
C PHE A 627 -22.26 5.91 21.41
N ILE A 628 -22.46 4.80 20.70
CA ILE A 628 -22.38 4.72 19.23
C ILE A 628 -23.71 4.27 18.64
N TYR A 629 -23.95 4.65 17.38
CA TYR A 629 -25.13 4.21 16.63
C TYR A 629 -24.92 2.83 16.02
N THR A 630 -25.98 2.03 15.98
CA THR A 630 -25.99 0.74 15.28
C THR A 630 -27.24 0.61 14.42
N LEU A 631 -27.22 -0.31 13.45
CA LEU A 631 -28.42 -0.68 12.70
C LEU A 631 -28.96 -1.99 13.22
N GLU A 632 -30.23 -1.96 13.64
CA GLU A 632 -30.99 -3.12 14.05
C GLU A 632 -31.75 -3.72 12.86
N SER A 633 -32.41 -4.86 13.10
CA SER A 633 -33.28 -5.52 12.13
C SER A 633 -34.26 -4.53 11.49
N GLY A 634 -34.34 -4.54 10.17
CA GLY A 634 -35.18 -3.61 9.40
C GLY A 634 -34.59 -2.22 9.18
N ARG A 635 -33.27 -2.04 9.39
CA ARG A 635 -32.56 -0.74 9.27
C ARG A 635 -33.02 0.31 10.30
N ARG A 636 -33.54 -0.13 11.45
CA ARG A 636 -33.89 0.77 12.55
C ARG A 636 -32.64 1.22 13.30
N LEU A 637 -32.66 2.45 13.79
CA LEU A 637 -31.53 3.04 14.48
C LEU A 637 -31.46 2.56 15.94
N GLY A 638 -30.39 1.82 16.27
CA GLY A 638 -30.05 1.38 17.62
C GLY A 638 -28.92 2.21 18.23
N ARG A 639 -28.70 2.04 19.54
CA ARG A 639 -27.63 2.70 20.29
C ARG A 639 -26.95 1.72 21.24
N LEU A 640 -25.62 1.75 21.26
CA LEU A 640 -24.79 1.01 22.22
C LEU A 640 -24.04 2.00 23.10
N ALA A 641 -24.28 1.94 24.40
CA ALA A 641 -23.44 2.62 25.39
C ALA A 641 -22.03 2.04 25.37
N VAL A 642 -21.04 2.90 25.55
CA VAL A 642 -19.61 2.55 25.49
C VAL A 642 -19.01 2.64 26.89
N ASP A 643 -18.38 1.56 27.35
CA ASP A 643 -17.69 1.55 28.65
C ASP A 643 -16.38 2.36 28.63
N ALA A 644 -15.92 2.75 29.83
CA ALA A 644 -14.76 3.62 30.01
C ALA A 644 -13.47 3.07 29.36
N GLU A 645 -13.28 1.75 29.35
CA GLU A 645 -12.14 1.09 28.74
C GLU A 645 -12.03 1.38 27.24
N VAL A 646 -13.16 1.35 26.52
CA VAL A 646 -13.21 1.63 25.08
C VAL A 646 -13.10 3.13 24.82
N VAL A 647 -13.59 3.99 25.73
CA VAL A 647 -13.34 5.45 25.66
C VAL A 647 -11.84 5.73 25.73
N ARG A 648 -11.13 5.16 26.72
CA ARG A 648 -9.67 5.31 26.86
C ARG A 648 -8.92 4.75 25.65
N LEU A 649 -9.40 3.64 25.08
CA LEU A 649 -8.84 3.09 23.84
C LEU A 649 -8.99 4.10 22.69
N ALA A 650 -10.16 4.71 22.54
CA ALA A 650 -10.37 5.72 21.49
C ALA A 650 -9.49 6.96 21.69
N GLU A 651 -9.28 7.41 22.92
CA GLU A 651 -8.34 8.50 23.25
C GLU A 651 -6.91 8.15 22.88
N ASP A 652 -6.45 6.95 23.26
CA ASP A 652 -5.11 6.45 22.95
C ASP A 652 -4.87 6.35 21.44
N ARG A 653 -5.82 5.79 20.68
CA ARG A 653 -5.70 5.72 19.21
C ARG A 653 -5.68 7.09 18.56
N ARG A 654 -6.47 8.04 19.07
CA ARG A 654 -6.43 9.44 18.61
C ARG A 654 -5.08 10.09 18.90
N ALA A 655 -4.50 9.86 20.08
CA ALA A 655 -3.19 10.37 20.44
C ALA A 655 -2.08 9.80 19.53
N VAL A 656 -2.10 8.49 19.25
CA VAL A 656 -1.16 7.85 18.31
C VAL A 656 -1.32 8.44 16.90
N TRP A 657 -2.55 8.65 16.44
CA TRP A 657 -2.78 9.26 15.12
C TRP A 657 -2.24 10.69 15.04
N ASN A 658 -2.45 11.51 16.07
CA ASN A 658 -1.91 12.87 16.14
C ASN A 658 -0.37 12.85 16.14
N LEU A 659 0.25 11.97 16.93
CA LEU A 659 1.71 11.79 16.93
C LEU A 659 2.25 11.45 15.53
N LEU A 660 1.61 10.50 14.85
CA LEU A 660 2.01 10.10 13.49
C LEU A 660 1.91 11.26 12.51
N ARG A 661 0.85 12.08 12.60
CA ARG A 661 0.67 13.28 11.77
C ARG A 661 1.78 14.29 12.02
N GLU A 662 2.07 14.59 13.28
CA GLU A 662 3.15 15.52 13.65
C GLU A 662 4.51 15.04 13.13
N MET A 663 4.81 13.74 13.29
CA MET A 663 6.04 13.15 12.76
C MET A 663 6.12 13.23 11.24
N ALA A 664 4.99 13.14 10.54
CA ALA A 664 4.89 13.27 9.08
C ALA A 664 4.89 14.75 8.62
N GLY A 665 5.03 15.71 9.52
CA GLY A 665 5.00 17.15 9.21
C GLY A 665 3.60 17.67 8.88
N LEU A 666 2.56 16.92 9.21
CA LEU A 666 1.17 17.32 9.09
C LEU A 666 0.73 17.96 10.41
N LYS A 667 0.06 19.11 10.34
CA LYS A 667 -0.41 19.78 11.56
C LYS A 667 -1.53 18.96 12.19
N ALA A 668 -1.40 18.58 13.46
CA ALA A 668 -2.48 17.97 14.23
C ALA A 668 -3.60 19.01 14.49
N PRO A 669 -4.88 18.62 14.60
CA PRO A 669 -5.98 19.55 14.86
C PRO A 669 -5.79 20.35 16.15
N GLU A 670 -5.23 19.72 17.19
CA GLU A 670 -4.93 20.35 18.48
C GLU A 670 -3.81 21.38 18.35
N ALA A 671 -2.78 21.10 17.55
CA ALA A 671 -1.72 22.07 17.25
C ALA A 671 -2.26 23.28 16.47
N LEU A 672 -3.18 23.07 15.52
CA LEU A 672 -3.86 24.15 14.80
C LEU A 672 -4.72 25.00 15.74
N ALA A 673 -5.46 24.37 16.65
CA ALA A 673 -6.27 25.08 17.63
C ALA A 673 -5.40 25.90 18.59
N ALA A 674 -4.30 25.32 19.08
CA ALA A 674 -3.36 26.01 19.97
C ALA A 674 -2.63 27.17 19.26
N GLU A 675 -2.25 27.00 18.00
CA GLU A 675 -1.70 28.09 17.17
C GLU A 675 -2.71 29.22 16.99
N ALA A 676 -3.97 28.89 16.67
CA ALA A 676 -5.03 29.89 16.53
C ALA A 676 -5.30 30.64 17.84
N GLU A 677 -5.30 29.93 18.98
CA GLU A 677 -5.44 30.54 20.29
C GLU A 677 -4.24 31.44 20.63
N LEU A 678 -3.02 31.00 20.31
CA LEU A 678 -1.81 31.81 20.50
C LEU A 678 -1.82 33.05 19.61
N GLU A 679 -2.25 32.93 18.36
CA GLU A 679 -2.42 34.06 17.44
C GLU A 679 -3.47 35.05 17.97
N GLN A 680 -4.59 34.56 18.49
CA GLN A 680 -5.58 35.42 19.16
C GLN A 680 -4.99 36.14 20.37
N LYS A 681 -4.25 35.43 21.23
CA LYS A 681 -3.57 36.02 22.40
C LYS A 681 -2.52 37.05 21.98
N LEU A 682 -1.74 36.77 20.94
CA LEU A 682 -0.75 37.71 20.37
C LEU A 682 -1.42 38.94 19.76
N ALA A 683 -2.53 38.76 19.04
CA ALA A 683 -3.30 39.86 18.48
C ALA A 683 -3.90 40.75 19.57
N ALA A 684 -4.48 40.15 20.62
CA ALA A 684 -4.99 40.87 21.78
C ALA A 684 -3.89 41.66 22.50
N LEU A 685 -2.72 41.04 22.71
CA LEU A 685 -1.58 41.70 23.34
C LEU A 685 -1.06 42.85 22.47
N ARG A 686 -0.95 42.66 21.14
CA ARG A 686 -0.58 43.73 20.20
C ARG A 686 -1.54 44.91 20.27
N ALA A 687 -2.85 44.65 20.26
CA ALA A 687 -3.87 45.69 20.39
C ALA A 687 -3.75 46.45 21.72
N GLU A 688 -3.47 45.76 22.83
CA GLU A 688 -3.23 46.39 24.13
C GLU A 688 -1.99 47.30 24.12
N TYR A 689 -0.88 46.84 23.53
CA TYR A 689 0.33 47.65 23.40
C TYR A 689 0.10 48.86 22.47
N GLU A 690 -0.59 48.70 21.35
CA GLU A 690 -0.94 49.79 20.45
C GLU A 690 -1.80 50.85 21.14
N ALA A 691 -2.80 50.43 21.94
CA ALA A 691 -3.62 51.32 22.74
C ALA A 691 -2.80 52.09 23.78
N LYS A 692 -1.89 51.40 24.51
CA LYS A 692 -0.96 52.04 25.45
C LYS A 692 -0.01 53.02 24.76
N LEU A 693 0.47 52.68 23.55
CA LEU A 693 1.34 53.55 22.76
C LEU A 693 0.60 54.80 22.27
N ALA A 694 -0.66 54.65 21.86
CA ALA A 694 -1.51 55.76 21.44
C ALA A 694 -1.81 56.72 22.60
N ASP A 695 -2.17 56.18 23.76
CA ASP A 695 -2.39 56.93 24.98
C ASP A 695 -1.10 57.62 25.48
N LEU A 696 0.04 56.91 25.44
CA LEU A 696 1.34 57.52 25.75
C LEU A 696 1.65 58.65 24.78
N LYS A 697 1.48 58.46 23.46
CA LYS A 697 1.69 59.51 22.44
C LYS A 697 0.77 60.72 22.64
N ALA A 698 -0.45 60.53 23.12
CA ALA A 698 -1.36 61.62 23.45
C ALA A 698 -0.92 62.39 24.71
N ARG A 699 -0.40 61.69 25.73
CA ARG A 699 0.01 62.28 27.01
C ARG A 699 1.46 62.83 27.02
N TYR A 700 2.32 62.34 26.14
CA TYR A 700 3.75 62.66 26.09
C TYR A 700 4.05 64.16 25.84
N PRO A 701 3.40 64.84 24.86
CA PRO A 701 3.63 66.26 24.60
C PRO A 701 3.28 67.13 25.82
N TRP A 702 2.18 66.81 26.51
CA TRP A 702 1.76 67.52 27.72
C TRP A 702 2.73 67.29 28.88
N ALA A 703 3.17 66.05 29.10
CA ALA A 703 4.11 65.73 30.19
C ALA A 703 5.47 66.43 30.01
N ILE A 704 5.94 66.54 28.76
CA ILE A 704 7.15 67.31 28.43
C ILE A 704 6.92 68.81 28.63
N ALA A 705 5.82 69.36 28.11
CA ALA A 705 5.49 70.78 28.27
C ALA A 705 5.41 71.17 29.76
N ARG A 706 4.78 70.32 30.58
CA ARG A 706 4.71 70.51 32.03
C ARG A 706 6.09 70.45 32.70
N ARG A 707 6.94 69.46 32.38
CA ARG A 707 8.30 69.37 32.95
C ARG A 707 9.21 70.52 32.51
N LEU A 708 9.07 70.99 31.27
CA LEU A 708 9.77 72.19 30.79
C LEU A 708 9.31 73.43 31.55
N ALA A 709 8.01 73.60 31.76
CA ALA A 709 7.46 74.70 32.57
C ALA A 709 7.93 74.61 34.04
N GLU A 710 7.93 73.43 34.66
CA GLU A 710 8.44 73.20 36.02
C GLU A 710 9.96 73.44 36.12
N GLY A 711 10.73 73.10 35.08
CA GLY A 711 12.16 73.36 35.00
C GLY A 711 12.49 74.84 34.86
N LEU A 712 11.73 75.56 34.03
CA LEU A 712 11.83 77.02 33.88
C LEU A 712 11.45 77.75 35.18
N LEU A 713 10.42 77.26 35.88
CA LEU A 713 10.03 77.77 37.21
C LEU A 713 11.14 77.60 38.26
N LYS A 714 11.99 76.57 38.14
CA LYS A 714 13.15 76.36 39.03
C LYS A 714 14.38 77.17 38.65
N ALA A 715 14.47 77.71 37.42
CA ALA A 715 15.64 78.40 36.90
C ALA A 715 15.66 79.93 37.17
N GLY A 716 14.50 80.55 37.42
CA GLY A 716 14.38 81.89 38.02
C GLY A 716 14.62 83.12 37.12
N ASP A 717 13.91 84.19 37.48
CA ASP A 717 13.93 85.60 37.04
C ASP A 717 13.30 86.02 35.68
N GLY A 718 12.20 86.80 35.79
CA GLY A 718 11.95 87.93 34.90
C GLY A 718 10.96 87.78 33.73
N SER A 719 9.74 88.28 33.95
CA SER A 719 8.88 88.98 32.96
C SER A 719 8.35 88.26 31.70
N GLU A 720 7.66 87.12 31.86
CA GLU A 720 6.53 86.79 30.98
C GLU A 720 5.37 86.26 31.83
N ALA A 721 4.15 86.74 31.57
CA ALA A 721 2.99 86.49 32.42
C ALA A 721 2.64 84.99 32.48
N LEU A 722 2.82 84.40 33.67
CA LEU A 722 2.49 83.03 34.09
C LEU A 722 1.15 82.50 33.56
N ALA A 723 0.17 83.38 33.32
CA ALA A 723 -1.13 83.05 32.76
C ALA A 723 -1.07 82.61 31.28
N GLY A 724 -0.23 83.25 30.44
CA GLY A 724 -0.21 83.01 28.98
C GLY A 724 0.47 81.71 28.56
N LEU A 725 1.40 81.19 29.36
CA LEU A 725 2.07 79.90 29.12
C LEU A 725 1.20 78.72 29.56
N LEU A 726 0.46 78.86 30.68
CA LEU A 726 -0.48 77.84 31.15
C LEU A 726 -1.73 77.74 30.25
N GLU A 727 -2.20 78.86 29.70
CA GLU A 727 -3.31 78.88 28.74
C GLU A 727 -2.94 78.21 27.41
N LYS A 728 -1.71 78.45 26.90
CA LYS A 728 -1.18 77.73 25.73
C LYS A 728 -0.98 76.24 25.98
N ALA A 729 -0.53 75.84 27.18
CA ALA A 729 -0.39 74.42 27.54
C ALA A 729 -1.73 73.67 27.64
N GLY A 730 -2.81 74.37 28.02
CA GLY A 730 -4.19 73.83 28.02
C GLY A 730 -4.79 73.61 26.64
N THR A 731 -4.23 74.24 25.58
CA THR A 731 -4.67 74.07 24.19
C THR A 731 -3.95 72.94 23.44
N LEU A 732 -2.98 72.26 24.07
CA LEU A 732 -2.28 71.12 23.48
C LEU A 732 -3.19 69.87 23.48
N PRO A 733 -3.22 69.08 22.39
CA PRO A 733 -3.98 67.84 22.35
C PRO A 733 -3.51 66.89 23.47
N GLY A 734 -4.44 66.47 24.33
CA GLY A 734 -4.19 65.59 25.49
C GLY A 734 -4.20 66.28 26.86
N ALA A 735 -4.44 67.60 26.94
CA ALA A 735 -4.59 68.29 28.22
C ALA A 735 -5.91 67.87 28.94
N PRO A 736 -5.86 67.48 30.23
CA PRO A 736 -7.07 67.13 30.98
C PRO A 736 -7.96 68.36 31.20
N SER A 737 -9.26 68.21 30.97
CA SER A 737 -10.25 69.28 31.15
C SER A 737 -10.35 69.71 32.62
N PRO A 738 -10.32 71.00 32.96
CA PRO A 738 -10.38 71.43 34.35
C PRO A 738 -11.83 71.40 34.85
N GLY A 739 -12.24 70.25 35.37
CA GLY A 739 -13.54 70.10 36.01
C GLY A 739 -13.90 68.64 36.30
N GLY A 740 -13.54 68.14 37.49
CA GLY A 740 -13.96 66.82 37.95
C GLY A 740 -13.20 66.35 39.19
N ASN A 741 -13.71 66.68 40.37
CA ASN A 741 -13.32 66.04 41.64
C ASN A 741 -13.71 64.55 41.63
N GLY A 742 -12.81 63.68 42.11
CA GLY A 742 -13.24 62.42 42.74
C GLY A 742 -12.46 61.17 42.34
N GLY A 743 -11.81 60.55 43.34
CA GLY A 743 -11.84 59.11 43.59
C GLY A 743 -11.21 58.19 42.55
N ALA A 744 -10.02 57.67 42.87
CA ALA A 744 -9.54 56.42 42.29
C ALA A 744 -10.53 55.29 42.58
N VAL A 745 -11.26 54.84 41.57
CA VAL A 745 -11.99 53.56 41.58
C VAL A 745 -11.44 52.71 40.44
N LEU A 746 -10.82 51.59 40.83
CA LEU A 746 -10.45 50.50 39.92
C LEU A 746 -11.73 49.91 39.32
N ALA A 747 -11.92 50.03 38.01
CA ALA A 747 -13.01 49.36 37.31
C ALA A 747 -12.64 47.89 37.02
N ARG A 748 -13.48 46.97 37.50
CA ARG A 748 -13.50 45.54 37.17
C ARG A 748 -13.84 45.32 35.68
N PRO A 749 -13.47 44.15 35.11
CA PRO A 749 -13.77 43.83 33.71
C PRO A 749 -15.27 43.56 33.53
N ALA A 750 -15.82 44.05 32.42
CA ALA A 750 -17.20 43.83 32.03
C ALA A 750 -17.38 42.46 31.36
N ALA A 751 -18.49 41.80 31.70
CA ALA A 751 -18.99 40.55 31.14
C ALA A 751 -19.61 40.75 29.73
N PRO A 752 -19.81 39.68 28.94
CA PRO A 752 -20.18 39.76 27.53
C PRO A 752 -21.68 40.00 27.33
N ALA A 753 -22.04 40.66 26.23
CA ALA A 753 -23.42 40.83 25.77
C ALA A 753 -23.85 39.71 24.81
N PRO A 754 -25.13 39.28 24.81
CA PRO A 754 -25.60 38.15 24.02
C PRO A 754 -25.99 38.53 22.58
N ALA A 755 -26.07 37.48 21.75
CA ALA A 755 -26.36 37.50 20.32
C ALA A 755 -27.80 37.93 19.97
N VAL A 756 -27.97 38.56 18.80
CA VAL A 756 -29.20 38.47 17.99
C VAL A 756 -28.85 38.46 16.50
N ALA A 757 -29.38 37.46 15.80
CA ALA A 757 -29.41 37.29 14.35
C ALA A 757 -30.58 38.05 13.71
N ALA A 758 -30.46 38.47 12.44
CA ALA A 758 -31.45 38.21 11.38
C ALA A 758 -31.10 38.92 10.04
N ALA A 759 -30.94 38.09 9.01
CA ALA A 759 -31.47 38.16 7.64
C ALA A 759 -31.37 39.44 6.76
N SER A 760 -30.72 39.25 5.60
CA SER A 760 -31.07 39.58 4.18
C SER A 760 -32.04 40.75 3.86
N VAL A 761 -31.90 41.57 2.78
CA VAL A 761 -31.94 41.25 1.34
C VAL A 761 -31.54 42.49 0.49
N ALA A 762 -30.83 42.23 -0.62
CA ALA A 762 -30.84 42.87 -1.96
C ALA A 762 -30.20 44.23 -2.33
N THR A 763 -29.37 44.09 -3.38
CA THR A 763 -29.27 44.82 -4.66
C THR A 763 -28.25 45.95 -4.86
N ALA A 764 -27.55 45.80 -6.00
CA ALA A 764 -26.36 46.48 -6.49
C ALA A 764 -26.58 47.95 -6.93
N PRO A 765 -25.48 48.66 -7.22
CA PRO A 765 -25.16 48.88 -8.65
C PRO A 765 -23.67 48.66 -9.01
N ALA A 766 -23.47 48.41 -10.31
CA ALA A 766 -22.19 48.16 -11.00
C ALA A 766 -21.42 49.46 -11.35
N PRO A 767 -20.37 49.43 -12.19
CA PRO A 767 -18.99 49.06 -11.88
C PRO A 767 -18.00 50.22 -12.13
N ALA A 768 -16.81 50.19 -11.52
CA ALA A 768 -15.69 51.06 -11.91
C ALA A 768 -14.58 50.22 -12.57
N VAL A 769 -14.18 50.69 -13.75
CA VAL A 769 -13.38 50.02 -14.78
C VAL A 769 -12.00 49.58 -14.28
N ALA A 770 -11.66 48.32 -14.58
CA ALA A 770 -10.37 47.72 -14.33
C ALA A 770 -9.27 48.32 -15.23
N ALA A 771 -8.12 48.64 -14.64
CA ALA A 771 -6.87 48.77 -15.37
C ALA A 771 -6.38 47.34 -15.71
N ALA A 772 -6.17 47.10 -17.00
CA ALA A 772 -5.78 45.81 -17.55
C ALA A 772 -4.45 45.31 -16.92
N PRO A 773 -4.40 44.09 -16.36
CA PRO A 773 -3.13 43.44 -16.09
C PRO A 773 -2.53 42.97 -17.42
N ALA A 774 -1.21 43.15 -17.55
CA ALA A 774 -0.42 42.64 -18.66
C ALA A 774 -0.72 41.15 -18.87
N ALA A 775 -0.92 40.77 -20.14
CA ALA A 775 -1.21 39.42 -20.57
C ALA A 775 -0.20 38.43 -19.96
N ARG A 776 -0.71 37.56 -19.08
CA ARG A 776 -0.07 36.28 -18.80
C ARG A 776 -0.36 35.41 -20.01
N ASP A 777 0.67 34.74 -20.53
CA ASP A 777 0.46 33.53 -21.33
C ASP A 777 -0.31 32.53 -20.46
N GLU A 778 -1.63 32.51 -20.58
CA GLU A 778 -2.45 31.36 -20.21
C GLU A 778 -2.07 30.24 -21.19
N ALA A 779 -1.04 29.47 -20.83
CA ALA A 779 -1.00 28.09 -21.24
C ALA A 779 -2.37 27.50 -20.89
N LEU A 780 -3.13 27.05 -21.89
CA LEU A 780 -4.45 26.42 -21.77
C LEU A 780 -4.48 25.51 -20.52
N ALA A 781 -5.08 25.98 -19.43
CA ALA A 781 -5.16 25.21 -18.20
C ALA A 781 -6.15 24.08 -18.43
N MET A 782 -5.64 22.86 -18.63
CA MET A 782 -6.46 21.66 -18.74
C MET A 782 -7.10 21.37 -17.38
N GLU A 783 -8.43 21.41 -17.32
CA GLU A 783 -9.17 20.98 -16.14
C GLU A 783 -9.07 19.46 -15.98
N PRO A 784 -8.96 18.95 -14.73
CA PRO A 784 -8.94 17.52 -14.51
C PRO A 784 -10.30 16.90 -14.83
N TYR A 785 -10.32 15.76 -15.51
CA TYR A 785 -11.56 15.06 -15.87
C TYR A 785 -11.41 13.53 -15.84
N ILE A 786 -12.53 12.81 -15.89
CA ILE A 786 -12.58 11.35 -15.98
C ILE A 786 -13.46 10.94 -17.15
N ASP A 787 -12.98 10.05 -18.02
CA ASP A 787 -13.80 9.40 -19.05
C ASP A 787 -14.74 8.37 -18.40
N GLY A 788 -15.75 8.86 -17.69
CA GLY A 788 -16.63 8.05 -16.82
C GLY A 788 -17.35 6.90 -17.53
N ALA A 789 -17.56 7.00 -18.85
CA ALA A 789 -18.13 5.93 -19.67
C ALA A 789 -17.28 4.64 -19.68
N LEU A 790 -15.97 4.77 -19.44
CA LEU A 790 -15.02 3.66 -19.39
C LEU A 790 -14.71 3.21 -17.96
N CYS A 791 -15.35 3.81 -16.94
CA CYS A 791 -15.08 3.52 -15.53
C CYS A 791 -15.45 2.08 -15.15
N THR A 792 -14.57 1.44 -14.38
CA THR A 792 -14.70 0.05 -13.93
C THR A 792 -15.12 -0.07 -12.47
N ALA A 793 -15.42 1.04 -11.79
CA ALA A 793 -15.78 1.06 -10.37
C ALA A 793 -14.77 0.35 -9.42
N CYS A 794 -13.47 0.37 -9.75
CA CYS A 794 -12.43 -0.33 -8.98
C CYS A 794 -12.13 0.25 -7.59
N ASN A 795 -12.73 1.39 -7.22
CA ASN A 795 -12.58 2.10 -5.94
C ASN A 795 -11.19 2.67 -5.62
N GLU A 796 -10.17 2.49 -6.46
CA GLU A 796 -8.81 3.00 -6.18
C GLU A 796 -8.76 4.53 -5.98
N CYS A 797 -9.49 5.30 -6.81
CA CYS A 797 -9.53 6.76 -6.69
C CYS A 797 -10.35 7.21 -5.47
N THR A 798 -11.51 6.62 -5.22
CA THR A 798 -12.36 6.98 -4.07
C THR A 798 -11.74 6.55 -2.74
N ASN A 799 -10.98 5.45 -2.70
CA ASN A 799 -10.23 5.04 -1.52
C ASN A 799 -9.07 5.98 -1.23
N LEU A 800 -8.52 6.65 -2.26
CA LEU A 800 -7.48 7.66 -2.08
C LEU A 800 -8.06 8.92 -1.42
N ASN A 801 -9.13 9.49 -1.99
CA ASN A 801 -9.75 10.68 -1.44
C ASN A 801 -11.24 10.79 -1.86
N LYS A 802 -12.15 10.55 -0.90
CA LYS A 802 -13.61 10.60 -1.12
C LYS A 802 -14.20 12.01 -1.26
N ARG A 803 -13.42 13.03 -0.92
CA ARG A 803 -13.81 14.43 -1.13
C ARG A 803 -13.47 14.88 -2.56
N LEU A 804 -12.37 14.34 -3.10
CA LEU A 804 -11.93 14.55 -4.48
C LEU A 804 -12.74 13.73 -5.49
N PHE A 805 -13.03 12.46 -5.18
CA PHE A 805 -13.73 11.53 -6.09
C PHE A 805 -15.03 11.00 -5.49
N ALA A 806 -16.04 10.82 -6.32
CA ALA A 806 -17.30 10.16 -5.96
C ALA A 806 -17.84 9.32 -7.11
N TYR A 807 -18.81 8.45 -6.80
CA TYR A 807 -19.55 7.69 -7.82
C TYR A 807 -20.91 8.33 -8.10
N ASN A 808 -21.30 8.33 -9.37
CA ASN A 808 -22.67 8.63 -9.76
C ASN A 808 -23.59 7.39 -9.59
N ALA A 809 -24.89 7.54 -9.85
CA ALA A 809 -25.87 6.45 -9.74
C ALA A 809 -25.58 5.23 -10.65
N LYS A 810 -24.78 5.41 -11.71
CA LYS A 810 -24.33 4.34 -12.62
C LYS A 810 -23.01 3.70 -12.18
N LYS A 811 -22.53 3.98 -10.96
CA LYS A 811 -21.22 3.56 -10.44
C LYS A 811 -20.04 4.02 -11.31
N GLN A 812 -20.15 5.17 -11.96
CA GLN A 812 -19.05 5.79 -12.70
C GLN A 812 -18.40 6.87 -11.83
N ALA A 813 -17.08 6.79 -11.69
CA ALA A 813 -16.32 7.76 -10.92
C ALA A 813 -16.32 9.12 -11.63
N TYR A 814 -16.44 10.20 -10.85
CA TYR A 814 -16.27 11.57 -11.30
C TYR A 814 -15.50 12.37 -10.25
N ILE A 815 -14.92 13.51 -10.67
CA ILE A 815 -14.26 14.43 -9.76
C ILE A 815 -15.33 15.29 -9.08
N LYS A 816 -15.50 15.10 -7.77
CA LYS A 816 -16.50 15.79 -6.94
C LYS A 816 -16.07 17.24 -6.67
N ASP A 817 -14.83 17.44 -6.23
CA ASP A 817 -14.23 18.75 -6.03
C ASP A 817 -12.71 18.68 -6.28
N PRO A 818 -12.19 19.26 -7.37
CA PRO A 818 -10.75 19.22 -7.70
C PRO A 818 -9.89 20.03 -6.72
N ARG A 819 -10.48 20.86 -5.85
CA ARG A 819 -9.76 21.62 -4.80
C ARG A 819 -9.75 20.90 -3.45
N ALA A 820 -10.48 19.79 -3.31
CA ALA A 820 -10.54 19.01 -2.07
C ALA A 820 -9.37 18.02 -1.91
N GLY A 821 -8.34 18.14 -2.73
CA GLY A 821 -7.11 17.35 -2.69
C GLY A 821 -5.95 18.06 -3.38
N THR A 822 -4.80 17.40 -3.40
CA THR A 822 -3.55 17.83 -4.02
C THR A 822 -3.44 17.35 -5.46
N PHE A 823 -2.63 18.03 -6.27
CA PHE A 823 -2.29 17.56 -7.61
C PHE A 823 -1.61 16.19 -7.58
N LYS A 824 -0.78 15.93 -6.55
CA LYS A 824 -0.23 14.59 -6.26
C LYS A 824 -1.32 13.52 -6.23
N GLU A 825 -2.43 13.74 -5.53
CA GLU A 825 -3.52 12.76 -5.42
C GLU A 825 -4.22 12.51 -6.76
N LEU A 826 -4.42 13.55 -7.59
CA LEU A 826 -4.96 13.40 -8.95
C LEU A 826 -4.05 12.51 -9.82
N VAL A 827 -2.73 12.75 -9.78
CA VAL A 827 -1.75 11.95 -10.53
C VAL A 827 -1.71 10.51 -10.01
N GLN A 828 -1.69 10.31 -8.70
CA GLN A 828 -1.71 8.97 -8.10
C GLN A 828 -3.00 8.21 -8.44
N ALA A 829 -4.15 8.89 -8.51
CA ALA A 829 -5.40 8.28 -8.94
C ALA A 829 -5.33 7.83 -10.41
N ALA A 830 -4.75 8.65 -11.29
CA ALA A 830 -4.54 8.31 -12.70
C ALA A 830 -3.61 7.10 -12.87
N GLU A 831 -2.52 7.05 -12.12
CA GLU A 831 -1.58 5.92 -12.13
C GLU A 831 -2.21 4.62 -11.62
N LYS A 832 -3.11 4.70 -10.63
CA LYS A 832 -3.79 3.52 -10.07
C LYS A 832 -4.98 3.07 -10.91
N CYS A 833 -5.46 3.90 -11.84
CA CYS A 833 -6.63 3.60 -12.66
C CYS A 833 -6.36 2.45 -13.65
N PRO A 834 -7.04 1.30 -13.53
CA PRO A 834 -6.75 0.10 -14.34
C PRO A 834 -7.05 0.27 -15.83
N VAL A 835 -7.90 1.22 -16.20
CA VAL A 835 -8.25 1.54 -17.60
C VAL A 835 -7.66 2.87 -18.08
N LYS A 836 -6.92 3.59 -17.22
CA LYS A 836 -6.25 4.87 -17.51
C LYS A 836 -7.19 5.93 -18.09
N ILE A 837 -8.25 6.25 -17.35
CA ILE A 837 -9.34 7.16 -17.78
C ILE A 837 -9.40 8.45 -16.95
N ILE A 838 -8.44 8.67 -16.06
CA ILE A 838 -8.37 9.85 -15.19
C ILE A 838 -7.27 10.73 -15.75
N HIS A 839 -7.62 11.98 -16.02
CA HIS A 839 -6.75 13.00 -16.59
C HIS A 839 -6.48 14.07 -15.53
N PRO A 840 -5.29 14.11 -14.91
CA PRO A 840 -4.98 15.04 -13.81
C PRO A 840 -5.01 16.52 -14.20
N GLY A 841 -4.89 16.84 -15.50
CA GLY A 841 -4.90 18.22 -15.98
C GLY A 841 -3.69 19.02 -15.47
N THR A 842 -3.91 20.32 -15.27
CA THR A 842 -2.88 21.27 -14.82
C THR A 842 -3.03 21.50 -13.31
N PRO A 843 -1.93 21.58 -12.54
CA PRO A 843 -2.02 21.79 -11.09
C PRO A 843 -2.69 23.11 -10.72
N LEU A 844 -3.70 23.04 -9.86
CA LEU A 844 -4.44 24.21 -9.36
C LEU A 844 -3.66 24.99 -8.30
N ASN A 845 -2.76 24.34 -7.56
CA ASN A 845 -1.93 24.96 -6.52
C ASN A 845 -0.44 24.93 -6.93
N PRO A 846 0.17 26.07 -7.30
CA PRO A 846 1.56 26.12 -7.74
C PRO A 846 2.58 25.97 -6.59
N LYS A 847 2.13 25.94 -5.33
CA LYS A 847 2.99 25.84 -4.13
C LYS A 847 3.08 24.42 -3.56
N GLU A 848 2.57 23.41 -4.26
CA GLU A 848 2.65 22.03 -3.79
C GLU A 848 4.09 21.50 -3.74
N LYS A 849 4.39 20.68 -2.73
CA LYS A 849 5.69 20.01 -2.58
C LYS A 849 5.92 19.07 -3.77
N ASP A 850 7.14 19.08 -4.30
CA ASP A 850 7.57 18.25 -5.43
C ASP A 850 6.73 18.40 -6.70
N LEU A 851 6.11 19.57 -6.92
CA LEU A 851 5.17 19.79 -8.02
C LEU A 851 5.75 19.44 -9.40
N ALA A 852 7.01 19.79 -9.67
CA ALA A 852 7.67 19.46 -10.94
C ALA A 852 7.72 17.95 -11.23
N LYS A 853 7.98 17.14 -10.20
CA LYS A 853 7.96 15.67 -10.28
C LYS A 853 6.56 15.17 -10.63
N TRP A 854 5.53 15.73 -9.99
CA TRP A 854 4.15 15.31 -10.24
C TRP A 854 3.66 15.74 -11.63
N ILE A 855 4.06 16.91 -12.14
CA ILE A 855 3.78 17.34 -13.52
C ILE A 855 4.40 16.35 -14.53
N GLN A 856 5.65 15.96 -14.31
CA GLN A 856 6.31 14.96 -15.17
C GLN A 856 5.55 13.63 -15.17
N ARG A 857 5.10 13.17 -14.00
CA ARG A 857 4.32 11.94 -13.85
C ARG A 857 2.91 12.03 -14.41
N ALA A 858 2.32 13.23 -14.49
CA ALA A 858 1.01 13.45 -15.10
C ALA A 858 1.04 13.36 -16.63
N THR A 859 2.20 13.59 -17.25
CA THR A 859 2.36 13.71 -18.71
C THR A 859 1.77 12.54 -19.52
N PRO A 860 1.90 11.25 -19.11
CA PRO A 860 1.32 10.12 -19.86
C PRO A 860 -0.21 10.05 -19.80
N PHE A 861 -0.86 10.82 -18.92
CA PHE A 861 -2.29 10.81 -18.68
C PHE A 861 -2.98 12.09 -19.18
N ASN A 862 -2.23 13.14 -19.47
CA ASN A 862 -2.75 14.43 -19.90
C ASN A 862 -2.87 14.56 -21.41
#